data_AF-A0A7U7TL13-F1
#
_entry.id   AF-A0A7U7TL13-F1
#
_cell.length_a   1.000
_cell.length_b   1.000
_cell.length_c   1.000
_cell.angle_alpha   90.00
_cell.angle_beta   90.00
_cell.angle_gamma   90.00
#
_symmetry.space_group_name_H-M   'P 1'
#
loop_
_entity.id
_entity.type
_entity.pdbx_description
1 polymer ?
#
loop_
_entity_poly.entity_id
_entity_poly.type
_entity_poly.pdbx_seq_one_letter_code
_entity_poly.pdbx_strand_id
1 'polypeptide(L)'
;MIPILYESKNTDFENNGLGLLKDIITATVDETLNGPCELTIEYPVTARLFDKISDESIFKVKSNEVQNFQLFRAYNIVRDEFTSSIIVKAKHITNDATSNFVEDFTVENITPGAALNKLFSSTAYPSKFSGTSDIATLSSTSIQRKNPLEIIAGVEGSLLDTWGGELVRDNFSIKLLKRRGRDKVASIRYRKNLTGLETDVDTENVITRIYPFANKQDSNGNEQTIVLPEKYIDSEHINAYSNVKILAVDYSSDDTVTDVTTLRNVAGKYFMNNKTDIPEMNIKVSFEPLSEMTGYEKYKNLEAVELGDTVTVYHPDLNVNITAKAVRTKYNVITEKYEEIELGSVKADFTDTLKSDISKIIDEVPTQDWMQNELKAIGDSIQGANGGNIYTFPTFKPSTMYFMDTDNVNTAKKVMVMNREGIAFYQNGITGIPKTAWGIDGKFVADWIGTGTLRAIDIEGVSITGSSGFFDTLYSSFLPGLPAPQYKEELKMGGGVGFHLTAKSVTKPYPAMQMRMNTNGDLGLAIEAVNENTGAIDADRVVRLSPFAGIETPLIQSDGWCCIGANSDGKTASIDRHTWISGGGPQLRYVPHRASNFETASSEEYKKNIRKVKKTAFGKTAKQVINETDVFTYSHIADETNEKKIGFIAEQASDSLTTADGKAIDLYNSVAWLYQYAKENEEEKEALKAEVKELKNLVNKLVNEVSK
;
A
#
# COMPACT_ATOMS: atom_id res chain seq x y z
N MET A 1 7.59 -32.10 -1.72
CA MET A 1 7.90 -32.91 -2.93
C MET A 1 8.75 -32.09 -3.91
N ILE A 2 9.10 -32.59 -5.11
CA ILE A 2 9.79 -31.79 -6.16
C ILE A 2 8.85 -31.58 -7.37
N PRO A 3 8.53 -30.33 -7.76
CA PRO A 3 7.76 -30.01 -8.96
C PRO A 3 8.36 -30.52 -10.28
N ILE A 4 7.50 -30.84 -11.24
CA ILE A 4 7.89 -31.30 -12.58
C ILE A 4 7.50 -30.26 -13.63
N LEU A 5 8.46 -29.89 -14.49
CA LEU A 5 8.28 -28.95 -15.59
C LEU A 5 7.96 -29.69 -16.91
N TYR A 6 7.02 -29.16 -17.68
CA TYR A 6 6.61 -29.63 -19.00
C TYR A 6 6.56 -28.48 -20.01
N GLU A 7 6.76 -28.81 -21.29
CA GLU A 7 6.56 -27.88 -22.40
C GLU A 7 5.10 -27.38 -22.47
N SER A 8 4.92 -26.15 -22.97
CA SER A 8 3.60 -25.50 -23.03
C SER A 8 2.53 -26.27 -23.78
N LYS A 9 2.91 -27.05 -24.81
CA LYS A 9 1.99 -27.84 -25.65
C LYS A 9 1.91 -29.32 -25.25
N ASN A 10 2.51 -29.70 -24.13
CA ASN A 10 2.51 -31.09 -23.69
C ASN A 10 1.09 -31.62 -23.40
N THR A 11 0.84 -32.89 -23.72
CA THR A 11 -0.46 -33.56 -23.53
C THR A 11 -0.39 -34.86 -22.71
N ASP A 12 0.80 -35.44 -22.51
CA ASP A 12 1.02 -36.61 -21.65
C ASP A 12 1.76 -36.19 -20.38
N PHE A 13 1.09 -36.32 -19.23
CA PHE A 13 1.60 -35.91 -17.92
C PHE A 13 1.98 -37.11 -17.03
N GLU A 14 2.08 -38.32 -17.58
CA GLU A 14 2.50 -39.52 -16.83
C GLU A 14 4.01 -39.78 -16.87
N ASN A 15 4.76 -38.94 -17.60
CA ASN A 15 6.22 -38.95 -17.68
C ASN A 15 6.85 -37.86 -16.78
N ASN A 16 8.15 -37.56 -16.94
CA ASN A 16 8.87 -36.54 -16.16
C ASN A 16 9.07 -35.20 -16.89
N GLY A 17 8.41 -34.99 -18.03
CA GLY A 17 8.47 -33.77 -18.84
C GLY A 17 9.90 -33.37 -19.22
N LEU A 18 10.18 -32.07 -19.13
CA LEU A 18 11.52 -31.48 -19.27
C LEU A 18 12.41 -31.78 -18.05
N GLY A 19 11.81 -32.10 -16.91
CA GLY A 19 12.48 -32.63 -15.74
C GLY A 19 11.96 -32.08 -14.41
N LEU A 20 12.58 -32.57 -13.33
CA LEU A 20 12.29 -32.15 -11.97
C LEU A 20 13.04 -30.86 -11.60
N LEU A 21 12.33 -29.89 -11.05
CA LEU A 21 12.84 -28.59 -10.60
C LEU A 21 13.51 -28.72 -9.22
N LYS A 22 14.66 -29.43 -9.17
CA LYS A 22 15.38 -29.72 -7.92
C LYS A 22 15.93 -28.49 -7.20
N ASP A 23 16.30 -27.47 -7.97
CA ASP A 23 16.99 -26.26 -7.48
C ASP A 23 16.01 -25.14 -7.06
N ILE A 24 14.73 -25.47 -6.86
CA ILE A 24 13.65 -24.52 -6.57
C ILE A 24 13.81 -23.88 -5.19
N ILE A 25 13.59 -22.57 -5.09
CA ILE A 25 13.75 -21.81 -3.83
C ILE A 25 12.44 -21.84 -3.05
N THR A 26 11.35 -21.39 -3.67
CA THR A 26 10.00 -21.42 -3.11
C THR A 26 8.99 -21.91 -4.15
N ALA A 27 7.92 -22.56 -3.68
CA ALA A 27 6.79 -22.94 -4.52
C ALA A 27 5.53 -23.01 -3.65
N THR A 28 4.57 -22.13 -3.92
CA THR A 28 3.37 -21.97 -3.08
C THR A 28 2.13 -21.90 -3.96
N VAL A 29 1.14 -22.74 -3.65
CA VAL A 29 -0.19 -22.74 -4.27
C VAL A 29 -1.15 -21.96 -3.37
N ASP A 30 -1.87 -21.01 -3.94
CA ASP A 30 -2.92 -20.24 -3.29
C ASP A 30 -4.26 -20.63 -3.93
N GLU A 31 -5.17 -21.22 -3.17
CA GLU A 31 -6.50 -21.65 -3.64
C GLU A 31 -7.60 -21.03 -2.78
N THR A 32 -8.50 -20.25 -3.42
CA THR A 32 -9.70 -19.67 -2.80
C THR A 32 -10.94 -20.44 -3.22
N LEU A 33 -11.86 -20.71 -2.30
CA LEU A 33 -13.10 -21.44 -2.56
C LEU A 33 -13.98 -20.64 -3.52
N ASN A 34 -14.40 -21.27 -4.63
CA ASN A 34 -15.07 -20.64 -5.78
C ASN A 34 -14.26 -19.51 -6.48
N GLY A 35 -13.10 -19.12 -5.95
CA GLY A 35 -12.19 -18.12 -6.49
C GLY A 35 -11.07 -18.72 -7.35
N PRO A 36 -9.95 -18.00 -7.54
CA PRO A 36 -8.81 -18.46 -8.33
C PRO A 36 -8.00 -19.55 -7.63
N CYS A 37 -7.13 -20.19 -8.40
CA CYS A 37 -6.13 -21.13 -7.92
C CYS A 37 -4.82 -20.85 -8.68
N GLU A 38 -3.83 -20.31 -7.96
CA GLU A 38 -2.58 -19.82 -8.53
C GLU A 38 -1.37 -20.48 -7.87
N LEU A 39 -0.29 -20.62 -8.61
CA LEU A 39 1.00 -21.17 -8.19
C LEU A 39 2.06 -20.09 -8.42
N THR A 40 2.79 -19.75 -7.37
CA THR A 40 3.98 -18.92 -7.45
C THR A 40 5.21 -19.78 -7.21
N ILE A 41 6.19 -19.72 -8.11
CA ILE A 41 7.47 -20.42 -8.01
C ILE A 41 8.60 -19.40 -8.08
N GLU A 42 9.56 -19.50 -7.17
CA GLU A 42 10.85 -18.82 -7.29
C GLU A 42 11.94 -19.82 -7.71
N TYR A 43 12.63 -19.55 -8.82
CA TYR A 43 13.62 -20.45 -9.41
C TYR A 43 14.95 -19.73 -9.73
N PRO A 44 16.13 -20.26 -9.37
CA PRO A 44 17.41 -19.56 -9.61
C PRO A 44 17.77 -19.46 -11.09
N VAL A 45 18.41 -18.37 -11.50
CA VAL A 45 18.89 -18.20 -12.89
C VAL A 45 20.08 -19.11 -13.23
N THR A 46 20.79 -19.61 -12.22
CA THR A 46 21.92 -20.55 -12.36
C THR A 46 21.51 -22.02 -12.41
N ALA A 47 20.22 -22.31 -12.23
CA ALA A 47 19.71 -23.67 -12.11
C ALA A 47 19.55 -24.39 -13.48
N ARG A 48 19.64 -25.72 -13.47
CA ARG A 48 19.78 -26.55 -14.69
C ARG A 48 18.64 -26.42 -15.69
N LEU A 49 17.42 -26.10 -15.23
CA LEU A 49 16.22 -26.01 -16.07
C LEU A 49 15.77 -24.56 -16.33
N PHE A 50 16.55 -23.56 -15.92
CA PHE A 50 16.18 -22.15 -16.09
C PHE A 50 15.93 -21.78 -17.56
N ASP A 51 16.76 -22.27 -18.47
CA ASP A 51 16.63 -22.05 -19.92
C ASP A 51 15.42 -22.76 -20.56
N LYS A 52 14.73 -23.61 -19.79
CA LYS A 52 13.52 -24.34 -20.21
C LYS A 52 12.22 -23.73 -19.68
N ILE A 53 12.30 -22.74 -18.80
CA ILE A 53 11.12 -22.04 -18.27
C ILE A 53 10.77 -20.89 -19.23
N SER A 54 9.73 -21.08 -20.02
CA SER A 54 9.12 -20.06 -20.88
C SER A 54 7.71 -19.70 -20.43
N ASP A 55 7.13 -18.66 -21.02
CA ASP A 55 5.69 -18.42 -20.95
C ASP A 55 4.91 -19.66 -21.40
N GLU A 56 3.70 -19.81 -20.85
CA GLU A 56 2.82 -20.99 -21.02
C GLU A 56 3.40 -22.35 -20.56
N SER A 57 4.60 -22.41 -19.95
CA SER A 57 5.15 -23.67 -19.36
C SER A 57 4.17 -24.28 -18.36
N ILE A 58 4.10 -25.62 -18.33
CA ILE A 58 3.20 -26.34 -17.42
C ILE A 58 3.98 -26.95 -16.25
N PHE A 59 3.52 -26.72 -15.04
CA PHE A 59 4.06 -27.28 -13.80
C PHE A 59 3.08 -28.30 -13.23
N LYS A 60 3.54 -29.53 -12.98
CA LYS A 60 2.79 -30.55 -12.22
C LYS A 60 3.20 -30.45 -10.76
N VAL A 61 2.28 -30.01 -9.91
CA VAL A 61 2.50 -29.79 -8.46
C VAL A 61 1.43 -30.45 -7.60
N LYS A 62 1.68 -30.53 -6.29
CA LYS A 62 0.69 -30.96 -5.30
C LYS A 62 0.04 -29.69 -4.72
N SER A 63 -1.26 -29.52 -4.86
CA SER A 63 -2.00 -28.32 -4.45
C SER A 63 -2.45 -28.31 -2.99
N ASN A 64 -2.61 -29.49 -2.39
CA ASN A 64 -3.01 -29.71 -1.00
C ASN A 64 -2.60 -31.13 -0.57
N GLU A 65 -2.82 -31.48 0.69
CA GLU A 65 -2.36 -32.76 1.26
C GLU A 65 -3.00 -34.01 0.64
N VAL A 66 -4.22 -33.90 0.08
CA VAL A 66 -5.13 -35.03 -0.22
C VAL A 66 -5.31 -35.28 -1.72
N GLN A 67 -5.43 -34.24 -2.55
CA GLN A 67 -5.62 -34.39 -3.99
C GLN A 67 -4.36 -34.95 -4.68
N ASN A 68 -4.60 -35.63 -5.80
CA ASN A 68 -3.54 -35.97 -6.76
C ASN A 68 -2.91 -34.70 -7.35
N PHE A 69 -1.74 -34.86 -7.96
CA PHE A 69 -1.03 -33.78 -8.63
C PHE A 69 -1.92 -32.99 -9.60
N GLN A 70 -1.85 -31.68 -9.50
CA GLN A 70 -2.57 -30.70 -10.30
C GLN A 70 -1.60 -29.97 -11.24
N LEU A 71 -2.11 -29.55 -12.40
CA LEU A 71 -1.35 -28.86 -13.45
C LEU A 71 -1.61 -27.36 -13.38
N PHE A 72 -0.54 -26.57 -13.54
CA PHE A 72 -0.60 -25.10 -13.56
C PHE A 72 0.18 -24.56 -14.76
N ARG A 73 -0.37 -23.58 -15.48
CA ARG A 73 0.25 -22.95 -16.65
C ARG A 73 0.79 -21.57 -16.32
N ALA A 74 2.05 -21.29 -16.65
CA ALA A 74 2.66 -19.95 -16.54
C ALA A 74 1.89 -18.93 -17.38
N TYR A 75 1.58 -17.78 -16.78
CA TYR A 75 1.02 -16.62 -17.49
C TYR A 75 1.85 -15.35 -17.33
N ASN A 76 2.80 -15.33 -16.39
CA ASN A 76 3.72 -14.22 -16.17
C ASN A 76 5.02 -14.75 -15.54
N ILE A 77 6.18 -14.32 -16.05
CA ILE A 77 7.50 -14.60 -15.48
C ILE A 77 8.17 -13.26 -15.19
N VAL A 78 8.21 -12.88 -13.90
CA VAL A 78 8.89 -11.67 -13.45
C VAL A 78 10.40 -11.95 -13.41
N ARG A 79 11.16 -11.03 -14.01
CA ARG A 79 12.62 -11.02 -14.08
C ARG A 79 13.10 -9.67 -13.56
N ASP A 80 14.01 -9.68 -12.60
CA ASP A 80 14.64 -8.49 -12.04
C ASP A 80 16.17 -8.65 -12.15
N GLU A 81 16.85 -7.63 -12.66
CA GLU A 81 18.30 -7.62 -12.89
C GLU A 81 19.10 -7.71 -11.59
N PHE A 82 18.53 -7.25 -10.47
CA PHE A 82 19.15 -7.28 -9.15
C PHE A 82 18.92 -8.59 -8.40
N THR A 83 18.06 -9.50 -8.90
CA THR A 83 17.76 -10.80 -8.27
C THR A 83 18.43 -11.95 -9.00
N SER A 84 18.99 -12.91 -8.27
CA SER A 84 19.56 -14.15 -8.84
C SER A 84 18.51 -15.26 -9.10
N SER A 85 17.24 -14.90 -9.16
CA SER A 85 16.09 -15.78 -9.37
C SER A 85 15.05 -15.14 -10.30
N ILE A 86 14.12 -15.95 -10.78
CA ILE A 86 12.89 -15.51 -11.46
C ILE A 86 11.66 -15.93 -10.64
N ILE A 87 10.60 -15.12 -10.72
CA ILE A 87 9.31 -15.43 -10.09
C ILE A 87 8.31 -15.79 -11.19
N VAL A 88 7.96 -17.07 -11.26
CA VAL A 88 6.97 -17.59 -12.20
C VAL A 88 5.60 -17.60 -11.53
N LYS A 89 4.63 -16.91 -12.13
CA LYS A 89 3.22 -16.97 -11.75
C LYS A 89 2.45 -17.83 -12.74
N ALA A 90 1.74 -18.83 -12.22
CA ALA A 90 0.99 -19.80 -13.00
C ALA A 90 -0.44 -19.95 -12.46
N LYS A 91 -1.40 -20.20 -13.35
CA LYS A 91 -2.81 -20.46 -13.00
C LYS A 91 -3.12 -21.93 -13.17
N HIS A 92 -4.03 -22.48 -12.37
CA HIS A 92 -4.48 -23.87 -12.53
C HIS A 92 -4.96 -24.12 -13.97
N ILE A 93 -4.69 -25.32 -14.53
CA ILE A 93 -4.88 -25.63 -15.96
C ILE A 93 -6.32 -25.42 -16.45
N THR A 94 -7.31 -25.43 -15.55
CA THR A 94 -8.69 -25.03 -15.85
C THR A 94 -8.81 -23.65 -16.47
N ASN A 95 -7.88 -22.74 -16.21
CA ASN A 95 -7.86 -21.40 -16.79
C ASN A 95 -7.63 -21.40 -18.31
N ASP A 96 -7.10 -22.48 -18.91
CA ASP A 96 -7.06 -22.64 -20.38
C ASP A 96 -8.47 -22.59 -21.01
N ALA A 97 -9.52 -22.88 -20.22
CA ALA A 97 -10.90 -22.76 -20.69
C ALA A 97 -11.34 -21.31 -20.95
N THR A 98 -10.65 -20.27 -20.46
CA THR A 98 -10.96 -18.87 -20.84
C THR A 98 -10.59 -18.56 -22.28
N SER A 99 -9.68 -19.33 -22.89
CA SER A 99 -9.23 -19.16 -24.28
C SER A 99 -10.22 -19.74 -25.31
N ASN A 100 -11.34 -20.31 -24.88
CA ASN A 100 -12.38 -20.87 -25.74
C ASN A 100 -13.67 -20.02 -25.62
N PHE A 101 -14.56 -20.14 -26.60
CA PHE A 101 -15.74 -19.28 -26.73
C PHE A 101 -17.03 -20.10 -26.81
N VAL A 102 -18.10 -19.57 -26.24
CA VAL A 102 -19.47 -20.10 -26.36
C VAL A 102 -20.37 -18.97 -26.83
N GLU A 103 -20.97 -19.13 -28.01
CA GLU A 103 -21.82 -18.11 -28.62
C GLU A 103 -23.15 -17.97 -27.89
N ASP A 104 -23.79 -19.10 -27.60
CA ASP A 104 -25.07 -19.18 -26.88
C ASP A 104 -25.11 -20.44 -26.00
N PHE A 105 -25.42 -20.25 -24.73
CA PHE A 105 -25.58 -21.29 -23.72
C PHE A 105 -26.94 -21.12 -23.02
N THR A 106 -27.98 -21.67 -23.66
CA THR A 106 -29.32 -21.77 -23.08
C THR A 106 -29.57 -23.19 -22.55
N VAL A 107 -30.04 -23.32 -21.32
CA VAL A 107 -30.41 -24.59 -20.67
C VAL A 107 -31.70 -24.42 -19.87
N GLU A 108 -32.60 -25.41 -19.93
CA GLU A 108 -33.91 -25.36 -19.29
C GLU A 108 -34.16 -26.60 -18.43
N ASN A 109 -34.48 -26.40 -17.16
CA ASN A 109 -34.91 -27.44 -16.21
C ASN A 109 -33.97 -28.67 -16.15
N ILE A 110 -32.66 -28.44 -16.10
CA ILE A 110 -31.63 -29.50 -16.01
C ILE A 110 -30.79 -29.40 -14.73
N THR A 111 -30.08 -30.48 -14.41
CA THR A 111 -29.07 -30.50 -13.34
C THR A 111 -27.78 -29.77 -13.80
N PRO A 112 -27.00 -29.20 -12.87
CA PRO A 112 -25.74 -28.54 -13.22
C PRO A 112 -24.69 -29.50 -13.79
N GLY A 113 -24.75 -30.80 -13.44
CA GLY A 113 -23.94 -31.83 -14.09
C GLY A 113 -24.26 -32.00 -15.57
N ALA A 114 -25.54 -31.94 -15.96
CA ALA A 114 -25.93 -31.92 -17.36
C ALA A 114 -25.56 -30.58 -18.03
N ALA A 115 -25.69 -29.47 -17.31
CA ALA A 115 -25.30 -28.14 -17.79
C ALA A 115 -23.80 -28.05 -18.11
N LEU A 116 -22.91 -28.55 -17.23
CA LEU A 116 -21.47 -28.61 -17.46
C LEU A 116 -21.10 -29.45 -18.69
N ASN A 117 -21.74 -30.62 -18.86
CA ASN A 117 -21.49 -31.46 -20.03
C ASN A 117 -21.98 -30.80 -21.33
N LYS A 118 -23.13 -30.12 -21.31
CA LYS A 118 -23.59 -29.32 -22.45
C LYS A 118 -22.61 -28.19 -22.75
N LEU A 119 -22.16 -27.45 -21.72
CA LEU A 119 -21.26 -26.31 -21.85
C LEU A 119 -19.98 -26.68 -22.62
N PHE A 120 -19.30 -27.74 -22.20
CA PHE A 120 -18.07 -28.19 -22.88
C PHE A 120 -18.31 -28.83 -24.26
N SER A 121 -19.54 -29.20 -24.59
CA SER A 121 -19.94 -29.61 -25.95
C SER A 121 -20.32 -28.43 -26.86
N SER A 122 -20.67 -27.27 -26.27
CA SER A 122 -21.09 -26.04 -26.97
C SER A 122 -19.94 -25.07 -27.24
N THR A 123 -18.68 -25.47 -27.01
CA THR A 123 -17.51 -24.63 -27.24
C THR A 123 -17.09 -24.57 -28.71
N ALA A 124 -16.63 -23.40 -29.15
CA ALA A 124 -16.19 -23.14 -30.53
C ALA A 124 -15.07 -24.08 -31.02
N TYR A 125 -14.17 -24.49 -30.11
CA TYR A 125 -13.18 -25.55 -30.34
C TYR A 125 -13.44 -26.74 -29.41
N PRO A 126 -13.14 -27.99 -29.82
CA PRO A 126 -13.33 -29.17 -28.97
C PRO A 126 -12.66 -29.02 -27.59
N SER A 127 -13.48 -29.02 -26.54
CA SER A 127 -13.01 -28.91 -25.16
C SER A 127 -12.26 -30.16 -24.72
N LYS A 128 -11.15 -29.97 -23.99
CA LYS A 128 -10.49 -31.03 -23.21
C LYS A 128 -11.11 -31.21 -21.82
N PHE A 129 -11.95 -30.25 -21.41
CA PHE A 129 -12.56 -30.22 -20.09
C PHE A 129 -13.86 -31.01 -20.03
N SER A 130 -14.10 -31.62 -18.87
CA SER A 130 -15.34 -32.32 -18.52
C SER A 130 -15.88 -31.78 -17.20
N GLY A 131 -17.17 -31.99 -16.92
CA GLY A 131 -17.72 -31.58 -15.64
C GLY A 131 -18.82 -32.48 -15.09
N THR A 132 -18.91 -32.47 -13.75
CA THR A 132 -19.83 -33.31 -12.98
C THR A 132 -20.40 -32.53 -11.78
N SER A 133 -21.48 -33.03 -11.20
CA SER A 133 -22.10 -32.44 -10.01
C SER A 133 -22.90 -33.49 -9.24
N ASP A 134 -23.01 -33.31 -7.92
CA ASP A 134 -23.92 -34.04 -7.03
C ASP A 134 -25.22 -33.26 -6.73
N ILE A 135 -25.34 -32.03 -7.23
CA ILE A 135 -26.53 -31.18 -7.07
C ILE A 135 -27.62 -31.70 -8.01
N ALA A 136 -28.74 -32.12 -7.42
CA ALA A 136 -29.90 -32.65 -8.15
C ALA A 136 -30.97 -31.59 -8.48
N THR A 137 -30.81 -30.35 -8.01
CA THR A 137 -31.74 -29.24 -8.27
C THR A 137 -31.80 -28.94 -9.77
N LEU A 138 -33.01 -28.83 -10.31
CA LEU A 138 -33.24 -28.42 -11.69
C LEU A 138 -33.43 -26.91 -11.74
N SER A 139 -32.70 -26.24 -12.64
CA SER A 139 -32.83 -24.81 -12.92
C SER A 139 -32.64 -24.55 -14.42
N SER A 140 -32.80 -23.29 -14.81
CA SER A 140 -32.63 -22.81 -16.19
C SER A 140 -31.70 -21.60 -16.20
N THR A 141 -30.89 -21.43 -17.24
CA THR A 141 -30.12 -20.19 -17.48
C THR A 141 -29.87 -20.00 -18.98
N SER A 142 -29.60 -18.76 -19.38
CA SER A 142 -29.30 -18.36 -20.75
C SER A 142 -28.20 -17.32 -20.77
N ILE A 143 -26.99 -17.69 -21.18
CA ILE A 143 -25.83 -16.80 -21.28
C ILE A 143 -25.30 -16.81 -22.71
N GLN A 144 -24.98 -15.62 -23.24
CA GLN A 144 -24.50 -15.45 -24.62
C GLN A 144 -23.12 -14.79 -24.67
N ARG A 145 -22.31 -15.21 -25.64
CA ARG A 145 -21.02 -14.62 -26.03
C ARG A 145 -20.01 -14.53 -24.89
N LYS A 146 -19.78 -15.63 -24.19
CA LYS A 146 -18.92 -15.72 -23.01
C LYS A 146 -17.95 -16.90 -23.09
N ASN A 147 -16.87 -16.86 -22.30
CA ASN A 147 -15.98 -18.01 -22.19
C ASN A 147 -16.55 -19.05 -21.20
N PRO A 148 -16.21 -20.35 -21.34
CA PRO A 148 -16.70 -21.40 -20.45
C PRO A 148 -16.51 -21.16 -18.95
N LEU A 149 -15.42 -20.52 -18.51
CA LEU A 149 -15.23 -20.24 -17.09
C LEU A 149 -16.14 -19.14 -16.57
N GLU A 150 -16.38 -18.07 -17.34
CA GLU A 150 -17.38 -17.04 -16.98
C GLU A 150 -18.77 -17.66 -16.81
N ILE A 151 -19.15 -18.59 -17.70
CA ILE A 151 -20.43 -19.29 -17.64
C ILE A 151 -20.51 -20.21 -16.41
N ILE A 152 -19.38 -20.78 -15.96
CA ILE A 152 -19.32 -21.57 -14.72
C ILE A 152 -19.42 -20.66 -13.49
N ALA A 153 -18.61 -19.60 -13.43
CA ALA A 153 -18.59 -18.60 -12.38
C ALA A 153 -17.98 -17.29 -12.90
N GLY A 154 -18.71 -16.17 -12.75
CA GLY A 154 -18.18 -14.83 -13.08
C GLY A 154 -19.19 -13.87 -13.71
N VAL A 155 -20.37 -14.35 -14.13
CA VAL A 155 -21.49 -13.52 -14.59
C VAL A 155 -22.79 -13.86 -13.87
N GLU A 156 -23.74 -12.92 -13.86
CA GLU A 156 -25.13 -13.17 -13.47
C GLU A 156 -25.73 -14.30 -14.33
N GLY A 157 -26.47 -15.22 -13.69
CA GLY A 157 -26.98 -16.43 -14.32
C GLY A 157 -25.93 -17.52 -14.57
N SER A 158 -24.67 -17.36 -14.12
CA SER A 158 -23.65 -18.43 -14.22
C SER A 158 -24.08 -19.69 -13.45
N LEU A 159 -23.42 -20.83 -13.70
CA LEU A 159 -23.80 -22.08 -13.03
C LEU A 159 -23.69 -21.99 -11.50
N LEU A 160 -22.66 -21.29 -11.00
CA LEU A 160 -22.50 -21.03 -9.57
C LEU A 160 -23.62 -20.14 -9.00
N ASP A 161 -24.08 -19.15 -9.76
CA ASP A 161 -25.16 -18.24 -9.36
C ASP A 161 -26.53 -18.93 -9.38
N THR A 162 -26.79 -19.72 -10.43
CA THR A 162 -28.09 -20.36 -10.70
C THR A 162 -28.34 -21.63 -9.86
N TRP A 163 -27.30 -22.42 -9.55
CA TRP A 163 -27.43 -23.67 -8.78
C TRP A 163 -26.75 -23.62 -7.40
N GLY A 164 -25.94 -22.59 -7.13
CA GLY A 164 -25.07 -22.55 -5.95
C GLY A 164 -23.96 -23.61 -6.00
N GLY A 165 -23.35 -23.84 -4.83
CA GLY A 165 -22.38 -24.91 -4.62
C GLY A 165 -20.93 -24.44 -4.51
N GLU A 166 -20.04 -25.44 -4.53
CA GLU A 166 -18.61 -25.32 -4.25
C GLU A 166 -17.82 -26.01 -5.36
N LEU A 167 -16.97 -25.23 -6.04
CA LEU A 167 -16.15 -25.69 -7.15
C LEU A 167 -14.95 -26.50 -6.65
N VAL A 168 -14.74 -27.65 -7.29
CA VAL A 168 -13.54 -28.47 -7.17
C VAL A 168 -12.88 -28.55 -8.54
N ARG A 169 -11.60 -28.19 -8.56
CA ARG A 169 -10.74 -28.31 -9.73
C ARG A 169 -9.91 -29.58 -9.61
N ASP A 170 -9.83 -30.34 -10.70
CA ASP A 170 -9.08 -31.60 -10.77
C ASP A 170 -8.55 -31.77 -12.20
N ASN A 171 -7.46 -31.06 -12.52
CA ASN A 171 -6.86 -30.96 -13.84
C ASN A 171 -7.87 -30.56 -14.93
N PHE A 172 -8.24 -31.49 -15.81
CA PHE A 172 -9.22 -31.29 -16.88
C PHE A 172 -10.67 -31.66 -16.47
N SER A 173 -10.94 -31.87 -15.18
CA SER A 173 -12.26 -32.09 -14.61
C SER A 173 -12.64 -30.93 -13.68
N ILE A 174 -13.85 -30.39 -13.86
CA ILE A 174 -14.45 -29.38 -12.97
C ILE A 174 -15.70 -29.98 -12.35
N LYS A 175 -15.76 -30.01 -11.01
CA LYS A 175 -16.90 -30.57 -10.26
C LYS A 175 -17.58 -29.44 -9.52
N LEU A 176 -18.89 -29.29 -9.67
CA LEU A 176 -19.69 -28.37 -8.86
C LEU A 176 -20.41 -29.18 -7.79
N LEU A 177 -19.95 -29.12 -6.55
CA LEU A 177 -20.50 -29.92 -5.45
C LEU A 177 -21.46 -29.09 -4.60
N LYS A 178 -22.49 -29.73 -4.03
CA LYS A 178 -23.33 -29.10 -2.99
C LYS A 178 -22.49 -28.66 -1.79
N ARG A 179 -21.43 -29.42 -1.50
CA ARG A 179 -20.41 -29.13 -0.49
C ARG A 179 -19.13 -29.91 -0.81
N ARG A 180 -17.99 -29.22 -0.85
CA ARG A 180 -16.64 -29.77 -1.09
C ARG A 180 -16.07 -30.43 0.17
N GLY A 181 -16.08 -29.71 1.29
CA GLY A 181 -15.38 -30.15 2.51
C GLY A 181 -16.27 -30.75 3.59
N ARG A 182 -15.60 -31.40 4.54
CA ARG A 182 -16.12 -32.24 5.63
C ARG A 182 -16.38 -31.40 6.89
N ASP A 183 -16.97 -32.00 7.91
CA ASP A 183 -17.26 -31.33 9.19
C ASP A 183 -16.28 -31.67 10.30
N LYS A 184 -15.85 -30.63 11.04
CA LYS A 184 -15.05 -30.71 12.28
C LYS A 184 -13.78 -31.55 12.13
N VAL A 185 -13.06 -31.33 11.04
CA VAL A 185 -11.88 -32.13 10.64
C VAL A 185 -10.70 -31.92 11.58
N ALA A 186 -10.46 -30.68 12.02
CA ALA A 186 -9.34 -30.37 12.90
C ALA A 186 -9.76 -29.42 14.03
N SER A 187 -8.98 -29.44 15.12
CA SER A 187 -9.04 -28.41 16.17
C SER A 187 -7.67 -27.77 16.35
N ILE A 188 -7.57 -26.51 15.93
CA ILE A 188 -6.37 -25.69 16.04
C ILE A 188 -6.44 -24.95 17.37
N ARG A 189 -5.44 -25.10 18.24
CA ARG A 189 -5.46 -24.57 19.61
C ARG A 189 -4.20 -23.82 19.97
N TYR A 190 -4.39 -22.72 20.68
CA TYR A 190 -3.33 -21.98 21.36
C TYR A 190 -2.52 -22.91 22.27
N ARG A 191 -1.18 -22.76 22.25
CA ARG A 191 -0.19 -23.63 22.92
C ARG A 191 -0.22 -25.12 22.51
N LYS A 192 -0.92 -25.49 21.41
CA LYS A 192 -0.87 -26.84 20.81
C LYS A 192 -0.22 -26.79 19.43
N ASN A 193 -0.94 -26.31 18.42
CA ASN A 193 -0.55 -26.26 17.01
C ASN A 193 -0.70 -24.87 16.37
N LEU A 194 -1.45 -23.96 17.00
CA LEU A 194 -1.60 -22.58 16.52
C LEU A 194 -0.26 -21.83 16.55
N THR A 195 0.19 -21.31 15.41
CA THR A 195 1.42 -20.50 15.29
C THR A 195 1.10 -19.02 15.02
N GLY A 196 -0.02 -18.73 14.37
CA GLY A 196 -0.53 -17.37 14.14
C GLY A 196 -2.06 -17.34 14.11
N LEU A 197 -2.65 -16.27 14.65
CA LEU A 197 -4.08 -16.02 14.64
C LEU A 197 -4.33 -14.53 14.44
N GLU A 198 -5.04 -14.20 13.37
CA GLU A 198 -5.60 -12.88 13.12
C GLU A 198 -7.12 -13.03 13.00
N THR A 199 -7.87 -12.12 13.62
CA THR A 199 -9.33 -12.13 13.62
C THR A 199 -9.83 -10.75 13.24
N ASP A 200 -10.40 -10.65 12.05
CA ASP A 200 -11.19 -9.50 11.63
C ASP A 200 -12.68 -9.82 11.77
N VAL A 201 -13.45 -8.84 12.26
CA VAL A 201 -14.89 -8.98 12.56
C VAL A 201 -15.58 -7.68 12.16
N ASP A 202 -16.03 -7.61 10.91
CA ASP A 202 -16.80 -6.47 10.45
C ASP A 202 -18.24 -6.54 10.97
N THR A 203 -18.65 -5.47 11.63
CA THR A 203 -20.02 -5.28 12.14
C THR A 203 -20.76 -4.17 11.40
N GLU A 204 -20.13 -3.46 10.46
CA GLU A 204 -20.68 -2.30 9.76
C GLU A 204 -21.97 -2.66 9.01
N ASN A 205 -21.89 -3.69 8.15
CA ASN A 205 -22.97 -4.12 7.26
C ASN A 205 -24.05 -5.02 7.89
N VAL A 206 -23.98 -5.27 9.20
CA VAL A 206 -24.98 -6.10 9.91
C VAL A 206 -26.38 -5.48 9.83
N ILE A 207 -27.39 -6.29 9.52
CA ILE A 207 -28.81 -5.92 9.51
C ILE A 207 -29.55 -6.87 10.46
N THR A 208 -30.17 -6.31 11.49
CA THR A 208 -30.91 -7.09 12.52
C THR A 208 -32.43 -6.99 12.43
N ARG A 209 -32.94 -6.12 11.54
CA ARG A 209 -34.36 -5.93 11.27
C ARG A 209 -34.57 -5.57 9.80
N ILE A 210 -35.61 -6.10 9.17
CA ILE A 210 -36.03 -5.69 7.83
C ILE A 210 -37.42 -5.08 7.81
N TYR A 211 -37.65 -4.17 6.87
CA TYR A 211 -38.96 -3.65 6.46
C TYR A 211 -39.28 -4.17 5.05
N PRO A 212 -39.98 -5.31 4.92
CA PRO A 212 -40.32 -5.88 3.63
C PRO A 212 -41.56 -5.22 3.01
N PHE A 213 -41.47 -4.88 1.72
CA PHE A 213 -42.58 -4.36 0.93
C PHE A 213 -42.56 -4.91 -0.50
N ALA A 214 -43.69 -4.86 -1.20
CA ALA A 214 -43.77 -5.17 -2.63
C ALA A 214 -44.80 -4.26 -3.30
N ASN A 215 -44.43 -3.61 -4.40
CA ASN A 215 -45.33 -2.86 -5.26
C ASN A 215 -45.78 -3.78 -6.40
N LYS A 216 -47.09 -4.02 -6.51
CA LYS A 216 -47.71 -4.78 -7.61
C LYS A 216 -48.81 -3.94 -8.24
N GLN A 217 -49.08 -4.13 -9.52
CA GLN A 217 -50.23 -3.48 -10.18
C GLN A 217 -51.48 -4.36 -10.04
N ASP A 218 -52.62 -3.74 -9.72
CA ASP A 218 -53.92 -4.42 -9.75
C ASP A 218 -54.38 -4.68 -11.20
N SER A 219 -55.45 -5.46 -11.37
CA SER A 219 -56.00 -5.78 -12.70
C SER A 219 -56.59 -4.57 -13.45
N ASN A 220 -56.60 -3.37 -12.85
CA ASN A 220 -57.04 -2.11 -13.44
C ASN A 220 -55.86 -1.14 -13.71
N GLY A 221 -54.62 -1.53 -13.41
CA GLY A 221 -53.41 -0.72 -13.61
C GLY A 221 -53.06 0.23 -12.46
N ASN A 222 -53.68 0.11 -11.29
CA ASN A 222 -53.31 0.90 -10.11
C ASN A 222 -52.16 0.24 -9.35
N GLU A 223 -51.19 1.03 -8.87
CA GLU A 223 -50.13 0.52 -7.99
C GLU A 223 -50.67 0.25 -6.57
N GLN A 224 -50.47 -0.98 -6.10
CA GLN A 224 -50.78 -1.43 -4.75
C GLN A 224 -49.49 -1.85 -4.04
N THR A 225 -49.12 -1.13 -2.97
CA THR A 225 -48.03 -1.53 -2.08
C THR A 225 -48.54 -2.52 -1.03
N ILE A 226 -47.98 -3.72 -1.03
CA ILE A 226 -48.16 -4.75 -0.01
C ILE A 226 -47.10 -4.53 1.08
N VAL A 227 -47.54 -4.39 2.33
CA VAL A 227 -46.70 -4.28 3.52
C VAL A 227 -47.23 -5.20 4.63
N LEU A 228 -46.36 -5.61 5.54
CA LEU A 228 -46.76 -6.39 6.71
C LEU A 228 -47.49 -5.49 7.75
N PRO A 229 -48.61 -5.95 8.36
CA PRO A 229 -49.26 -5.25 9.47
C PRO A 229 -48.33 -4.96 10.66
N GLU A 230 -47.44 -5.90 10.97
CA GLU A 230 -46.37 -5.80 11.97
C GLU A 230 -45.20 -4.90 11.53
N LYS A 231 -45.18 -4.48 10.25
CA LYS A 231 -44.18 -3.66 9.55
C LYS A 231 -42.77 -4.24 9.43
N TYR A 232 -42.29 -4.95 10.45
CA TYR A 232 -40.91 -5.40 10.54
C TYR A 232 -40.81 -6.91 10.76
N ILE A 233 -39.72 -7.50 10.27
CA ILE A 233 -39.27 -8.84 10.69
C ILE A 233 -37.91 -8.65 11.38
N ASP A 234 -37.80 -9.23 12.57
CA ASP A 234 -36.62 -9.15 13.43
C ASP A 234 -35.80 -10.43 13.33
N SER A 235 -34.47 -10.32 13.40
CA SER A 235 -33.58 -11.46 13.60
C SER A 235 -33.61 -11.92 15.07
N GLU A 236 -33.39 -13.22 15.30
CA GLU A 236 -33.12 -13.78 16.63
C GLU A 236 -31.90 -13.13 17.30
N HIS A 237 -30.95 -12.60 16.53
CA HIS A 237 -29.74 -11.92 16.97
C HIS A 237 -29.92 -10.41 17.23
N ILE A 238 -31.13 -9.86 17.14
CA ILE A 238 -31.40 -8.41 17.31
C ILE A 238 -30.86 -7.83 18.64
N ASN A 239 -30.84 -8.62 19.71
CA ASN A 239 -30.35 -8.21 21.03
C ASN A 239 -28.83 -8.41 21.24
N ALA A 240 -28.10 -8.94 20.24
CA ALA A 240 -26.65 -9.13 20.32
C ALA A 240 -25.86 -7.83 20.03
N TYR A 241 -26.53 -6.79 19.56
CA TYR A 241 -25.94 -5.53 19.12
C TYR A 241 -26.51 -4.35 19.91
N SER A 242 -25.71 -3.29 20.06
CA SER A 242 -26.09 -2.08 20.82
C SER A 242 -27.22 -1.26 20.16
N ASN A 243 -27.32 -1.33 18.84
CA ASN A 243 -28.32 -0.62 18.03
C ASN A 243 -29.03 -1.60 17.09
N VAL A 244 -30.34 -1.43 16.91
CA VAL A 244 -31.11 -2.15 15.87
C VAL A 244 -30.79 -1.54 14.50
N LYS A 245 -30.25 -2.34 13.59
CA LYS A 245 -29.91 -1.91 12.22
C LYS A 245 -31.00 -2.39 11.26
N ILE A 246 -31.63 -1.43 10.57
CA ILE A 246 -32.86 -1.66 9.77
C ILE A 246 -32.59 -1.46 8.27
N LEU A 247 -32.95 -2.44 7.45
CA LEU A 247 -32.96 -2.31 5.98
C LEU A 247 -34.40 -2.42 5.41
N ALA A 248 -34.74 -1.59 4.44
CA ALA A 248 -35.96 -1.78 3.63
C ALA A 248 -35.67 -2.74 2.47
N VAL A 249 -36.49 -3.78 2.29
CA VAL A 249 -36.28 -4.84 1.29
C VAL A 249 -37.46 -4.89 0.34
N ASP A 250 -37.19 -4.70 -0.94
CA ASP A 250 -38.18 -4.70 -2.01
C ASP A 250 -38.36 -6.10 -2.61
N TYR A 251 -39.59 -6.58 -2.63
CA TYR A 251 -40.02 -7.85 -3.22
C TYR A 251 -40.95 -7.65 -4.44
N SER A 252 -41.02 -6.45 -5.02
CA SER A 252 -41.84 -6.12 -6.20
C SER A 252 -41.57 -7.05 -7.39
N SER A 253 -40.32 -7.47 -7.58
CA SER A 253 -39.88 -8.34 -8.68
C SER A 253 -40.15 -9.84 -8.46
N ASP A 254 -40.61 -10.26 -7.28
CA ASP A 254 -40.90 -11.67 -6.99
C ASP A 254 -42.35 -12.01 -7.36
N ASP A 255 -42.56 -12.80 -8.41
CA ASP A 255 -43.89 -13.21 -8.87
C ASP A 255 -44.62 -14.16 -7.91
N THR A 256 -43.93 -14.73 -6.92
CA THR A 256 -44.56 -15.54 -5.86
C THR A 256 -45.22 -14.68 -4.77
N VAL A 257 -44.88 -13.40 -4.69
CA VAL A 257 -45.42 -12.45 -3.70
C VAL A 257 -46.67 -11.77 -4.27
N THR A 258 -47.84 -12.23 -3.82
CA THR A 258 -49.16 -11.74 -4.28
C THR A 258 -50.02 -11.17 -3.15
N ASP A 259 -49.67 -11.43 -1.89
CA ASP A 259 -50.42 -11.01 -0.71
C ASP A 259 -49.51 -10.86 0.53
N VAL A 260 -50.09 -10.42 1.65
CA VAL A 260 -49.38 -10.28 2.93
C VAL A 260 -48.83 -11.63 3.45
N THR A 261 -49.50 -12.75 3.15
CA THR A 261 -49.09 -14.09 3.59
C THR A 261 -47.84 -14.58 2.85
N THR A 262 -47.83 -14.43 1.52
CA THR A 262 -46.68 -14.75 0.67
C THR A 262 -45.49 -13.83 0.95
N LEU A 263 -45.72 -12.52 1.09
CA LEU A 263 -44.67 -11.57 1.52
C LEU A 263 -44.03 -12.00 2.85
N ARG A 264 -44.84 -12.38 3.86
CA ARG A 264 -44.33 -12.87 5.16
C ARG A 264 -43.53 -14.17 5.02
N ASN A 265 -43.96 -15.10 4.16
CA ASN A 265 -43.29 -16.38 3.96
C ASN A 265 -41.94 -16.27 3.21
N VAL A 266 -41.81 -15.31 2.29
CA VAL A 266 -40.56 -15.03 1.58
C VAL A 266 -39.62 -14.19 2.46
N ALA A 267 -40.11 -13.07 3.00
CA ALA A 267 -39.32 -12.18 3.86
C ALA A 267 -38.90 -12.84 5.19
N GLY A 268 -39.71 -13.75 5.75
CA GLY A 268 -39.35 -14.52 6.95
C GLY A 268 -38.14 -15.45 6.78
N LYS A 269 -37.71 -15.72 5.53
CA LYS A 269 -36.49 -16.48 5.22
C LYS A 269 -35.28 -15.58 4.95
N TYR A 270 -35.43 -14.25 4.96
CA TYR A 270 -34.38 -13.31 4.58
C TYR A 270 -33.08 -13.52 5.37
N PHE A 271 -33.16 -13.54 6.71
CA PHE A 271 -32.00 -13.76 7.57
C PHE A 271 -31.39 -15.17 7.40
N MET A 272 -32.24 -16.21 7.28
CA MET A 272 -31.77 -17.59 7.06
C MET A 272 -31.00 -17.76 5.73
N ASN A 273 -31.45 -17.09 4.68
CA ASN A 273 -30.85 -17.15 3.34
C ASN A 273 -29.63 -16.23 3.21
N ASN A 274 -29.71 -15.01 3.74
CA ASN A 274 -28.69 -13.98 3.51
C ASN A 274 -27.63 -13.89 4.60
N LYS A 275 -27.96 -14.26 5.85
CA LYS A 275 -27.10 -14.21 7.05
C LYS A 275 -26.54 -12.83 7.38
N THR A 276 -27.25 -11.77 7.04
CA THR A 276 -26.88 -10.37 7.30
C THR A 276 -26.94 -9.99 8.78
N ASP A 277 -27.51 -10.83 9.63
CA ASP A 277 -27.73 -10.63 11.06
C ASP A 277 -26.61 -11.20 11.95
N ILE A 278 -25.54 -11.67 11.32
CA ILE A 278 -24.30 -12.19 11.91
C ILE A 278 -23.16 -11.36 11.29
N PRO A 279 -22.11 -10.96 12.04
CA PRO A 279 -21.07 -10.12 11.47
C PRO A 279 -20.20 -10.93 10.51
N GLU A 280 -19.68 -10.27 9.47
CA GLU A 280 -18.71 -10.91 8.58
C GLU A 280 -17.41 -11.08 9.35
N MET A 281 -16.82 -12.27 9.25
CA MET A 281 -15.72 -12.68 10.10
C MET A 281 -14.70 -13.43 9.27
N ASN A 282 -13.49 -12.88 9.23
CA ASN A 282 -12.35 -13.44 8.55
C ASN A 282 -11.27 -13.77 9.59
N ILE A 283 -11.00 -15.06 9.76
CA ILE A 283 -10.00 -15.55 10.70
C ILE A 283 -8.84 -16.13 9.91
N LYS A 284 -7.69 -15.46 9.90
CA LYS A 284 -6.47 -16.02 9.31
C LYS A 284 -5.75 -16.86 10.34
N VAL A 285 -5.46 -18.11 9.98
CA VAL A 285 -4.87 -19.09 10.87
C VAL A 285 -3.62 -19.69 10.24
N SER A 286 -2.49 -19.51 10.92
CA SER A 286 -1.27 -20.29 10.69
C SER A 286 -1.14 -21.33 11.80
N PHE A 287 -0.79 -22.56 11.42
CA PHE A 287 -0.60 -23.66 12.36
C PHE A 287 0.42 -24.67 11.82
N GLU A 288 1.09 -25.37 12.72
CA GLU A 288 1.96 -26.50 12.37
C GLU A 288 1.15 -27.82 12.50
N PRO A 289 1.02 -28.63 11.45
CA PRO A 289 0.34 -29.93 11.53
C PRO A 289 1.04 -30.89 12.52
N LEU A 290 0.28 -31.43 13.48
CA LEU A 290 0.82 -32.34 14.50
C LEU A 290 1.00 -33.78 13.99
N SER A 291 0.48 -34.07 12.80
CA SER A 291 0.54 -35.35 12.09
C SER A 291 1.98 -35.84 11.84
N GLU A 292 2.98 -34.96 11.97
CA GLU A 292 4.41 -35.25 11.78
C GLU A 292 5.23 -35.25 13.08
N MET A 293 4.65 -34.92 14.24
CA MET A 293 5.37 -35.02 15.51
C MET A 293 5.46 -36.47 16.00
N THR A 294 6.65 -36.88 16.47
CA THR A 294 6.92 -38.21 17.02
C THR A 294 5.93 -38.56 18.13
N GLY A 295 5.21 -39.68 17.95
CA GLY A 295 4.14 -40.13 18.85
C GLY A 295 2.70 -39.79 18.43
N TYR A 296 2.50 -38.94 17.42
CA TYR A 296 1.18 -38.60 16.85
C TYR A 296 0.89 -39.27 15.49
N GLU A 297 1.82 -40.06 14.96
CA GLU A 297 1.77 -40.77 13.66
C GLU A 297 0.44 -41.50 13.38
N LYS A 298 -0.18 -42.08 14.42
CA LYS A 298 -1.49 -42.77 14.36
C LYS A 298 -2.69 -41.87 14.04
N TYR A 299 -2.53 -40.55 14.01
CA TYR A 299 -3.56 -39.56 13.68
C TYR A 299 -3.30 -38.84 12.35
N LYS A 300 -2.31 -39.27 11.56
CA LYS A 300 -1.88 -38.60 10.33
C LYS A 300 -2.99 -38.34 9.31
N ASN A 301 -3.98 -39.24 9.21
CA ASN A 301 -5.11 -39.11 8.28
C ASN A 301 -6.35 -38.42 8.90
N LEU A 302 -6.26 -37.92 10.14
CA LEU A 302 -7.39 -37.39 10.91
C LEU A 302 -7.36 -35.87 11.15
N GLU A 303 -6.26 -35.17 10.85
CA GLU A 303 -6.15 -33.70 10.98
C GLU A 303 -5.83 -32.99 9.63
N ALA A 304 -5.79 -33.70 8.49
CA ALA A 304 -5.50 -33.11 7.17
C ALA A 304 -6.66 -32.23 6.69
N VAL A 305 -6.49 -30.90 6.76
CA VAL A 305 -7.50 -29.89 6.39
C VAL A 305 -7.51 -29.69 4.88
N GLU A 306 -8.69 -29.71 4.27
CA GLU A 306 -8.94 -29.36 2.87
C GLU A 306 -9.76 -28.07 2.75
N LEU A 307 -9.62 -27.37 1.63
CA LEU A 307 -10.45 -26.22 1.30
C LEU A 307 -11.95 -26.61 1.31
N GLY A 308 -12.76 -25.87 2.07
CA GLY A 308 -14.18 -26.16 2.33
C GLY A 308 -14.46 -26.97 3.60
N ASP A 309 -13.46 -27.53 4.28
CA ASP A 309 -13.65 -28.22 5.56
C ASP A 309 -14.02 -27.23 6.69
N THR A 310 -14.75 -27.69 7.71
CA THR A 310 -14.91 -26.91 8.96
C THR A 310 -13.90 -27.28 10.03
N VAL A 311 -13.26 -26.26 10.61
CA VAL A 311 -12.17 -26.36 11.58
C VAL A 311 -12.52 -25.55 12.83
N THR A 312 -12.22 -26.07 14.02
CA THR A 312 -12.47 -25.38 15.30
C THR A 312 -11.19 -24.72 15.83
N VAL A 313 -11.17 -23.39 15.89
CA VAL A 313 -10.09 -22.59 16.49
C VAL A 313 -10.41 -22.29 17.96
N TYR A 314 -9.43 -22.52 18.84
CA TYR A 314 -9.56 -22.25 20.28
C TYR A 314 -8.35 -21.47 20.82
N HIS A 315 -8.58 -20.23 21.25
CA HIS A 315 -7.60 -19.36 21.89
C HIS A 315 -8.20 -18.74 23.16
N PRO A 316 -7.97 -19.30 24.36
CA PRO A 316 -8.62 -18.84 25.60
C PRO A 316 -8.25 -17.41 25.95
N ASP A 317 -6.96 -17.03 25.83
CA ASP A 317 -6.46 -15.71 26.22
C ASP A 317 -7.01 -14.57 25.33
N LEU A 318 -7.56 -14.89 24.14
CA LEU A 318 -8.24 -13.95 23.23
C LEU A 318 -9.76 -14.19 23.17
N ASN A 319 -10.29 -15.07 24.04
CA ASN A 319 -11.70 -15.48 24.08
C ASN A 319 -12.27 -16.04 22.75
N VAL A 320 -11.41 -16.64 21.91
CA VAL A 320 -11.81 -17.24 20.62
C VAL A 320 -12.15 -18.72 20.83
N ASN A 321 -13.39 -19.12 20.49
CA ASN A 321 -13.82 -20.51 20.40
C ASN A 321 -14.81 -20.66 19.24
N ILE A 322 -14.29 -20.79 18.02
CA ILE A 322 -15.06 -20.59 16.78
C ILE A 322 -14.87 -21.81 15.89
N THR A 323 -15.95 -22.25 15.22
CA THR A 323 -15.89 -23.28 14.18
C THR A 323 -16.30 -22.66 12.87
N ALA A 324 -15.35 -22.53 11.94
CA ALA A 324 -15.51 -21.84 10.67
C ALA A 324 -15.01 -22.72 9.51
N LYS A 325 -15.38 -22.36 8.27
CA LYS A 325 -15.02 -23.10 7.05
C LYS A 325 -13.71 -22.55 6.49
N ALA A 326 -12.82 -23.42 6.02
CA ALA A 326 -11.64 -23.02 5.23
C ALA A 326 -12.08 -22.44 3.87
N VAL A 327 -11.89 -21.13 3.68
CA VAL A 327 -12.30 -20.38 2.49
C VAL A 327 -11.15 -20.06 1.55
N ARG A 328 -9.91 -20.06 2.06
CA ARG A 328 -8.68 -19.97 1.28
C ARG A 328 -7.56 -20.76 1.94
N THR A 329 -6.69 -21.35 1.15
CA THR A 329 -5.52 -22.10 1.63
C THR A 329 -4.28 -21.75 0.83
N LYS A 330 -3.18 -21.50 1.54
CA LYS A 330 -1.85 -21.26 0.97
C LYS A 330 -0.94 -22.44 1.31
N TYR A 331 -0.56 -23.23 0.32
CA TYR A 331 0.12 -24.51 0.46
C TYR A 331 1.53 -24.49 -0.15
N ASN A 332 2.54 -24.72 0.67
CA ASN A 332 3.92 -24.87 0.24
C ASN A 332 4.17 -26.25 -0.35
N VAL A 333 4.50 -26.29 -1.63
CA VAL A 333 4.66 -27.52 -2.44
C VAL A 333 5.96 -28.27 -2.08
N ILE A 334 6.98 -27.54 -1.63
CA ILE A 334 8.31 -28.11 -1.30
C ILE A 334 8.21 -28.87 0.02
N THR A 335 7.72 -28.21 1.08
CA THR A 335 7.54 -28.79 2.41
C THR A 335 6.30 -29.67 2.54
N GLU A 336 5.35 -29.55 1.60
CA GLU A 336 4.04 -30.21 1.61
C GLU A 336 3.12 -29.80 2.77
N LYS A 337 3.20 -28.52 3.20
CA LYS A 337 2.47 -27.96 4.35
C LYS A 337 1.67 -26.72 3.98
N TYR A 338 0.58 -26.47 4.68
CA TYR A 338 -0.07 -25.15 4.66
C TYR A 338 0.76 -24.12 5.40
N GLU A 339 0.99 -22.97 4.79
CA GLU A 339 1.57 -21.77 5.41
C GLU A 339 0.47 -20.96 6.13
N GLU A 340 -0.73 -20.95 5.54
CA GLU A 340 -1.86 -20.11 5.95
C GLU A 340 -3.17 -20.76 5.51
N ILE A 341 -4.18 -20.76 6.39
CA ILE A 341 -5.57 -21.09 6.06
C ILE A 341 -6.45 -19.95 6.57
N GLU A 342 -7.22 -19.34 5.67
CA GLU A 342 -8.26 -18.38 6.04
C GLU A 342 -9.56 -19.16 6.33
N LEU A 343 -10.13 -18.94 7.51
CA LEU A 343 -11.39 -19.52 7.96
C LEU A 343 -12.45 -18.41 8.06
N GLY A 344 -13.60 -18.56 7.42
CA GLY A 344 -14.62 -17.51 7.44
C GLY A 344 -15.95 -17.87 6.81
N SER A 345 -16.80 -16.84 6.65
CA SER A 345 -18.01 -16.89 5.84
C SER A 345 -17.68 -16.70 4.36
N VAL A 346 -18.12 -17.63 3.50
CA VAL A 346 -17.98 -17.50 2.04
C VAL A 346 -19.03 -16.52 1.51
N LYS A 347 -18.80 -15.23 1.71
CA LYS A 347 -19.47 -14.12 1.03
C LYS A 347 -18.48 -12.95 0.89
N ALA A 348 -18.58 -12.26 -0.25
CA ALA A 348 -17.97 -10.98 -0.60
C ALA A 348 -16.42 -10.79 -0.52
N ASP A 349 -15.72 -11.27 0.49
CA ASP A 349 -14.33 -10.87 0.82
C ASP A 349 -13.34 -10.90 -0.35
N PHE A 350 -13.34 -11.97 -1.17
CA PHE A 350 -12.40 -12.05 -2.29
C PHE A 350 -12.84 -11.23 -3.51
N THR A 351 -14.14 -11.03 -3.71
CA THR A 351 -14.62 -10.06 -4.70
C THR A 351 -14.32 -8.64 -4.28
N ASP A 352 -14.28 -8.32 -2.99
CA ASP A 352 -14.07 -6.94 -2.53
C ASP A 352 -12.60 -6.63 -2.20
N THR A 353 -11.75 -7.62 -1.90
CA THR A 353 -10.28 -7.46 -1.93
C THR A 353 -9.73 -7.46 -3.36
N LEU A 354 -10.20 -8.35 -4.27
CA LEU A 354 -9.87 -8.16 -5.69
C LEU A 354 -10.49 -6.88 -6.24
N LYS A 355 -11.72 -6.48 -5.89
CA LYS A 355 -12.20 -5.15 -6.32
C LYS A 355 -11.40 -4.04 -5.67
N SER A 356 -10.88 -4.11 -4.45
CA SER A 356 -10.09 -2.98 -3.91
C SER A 356 -8.67 -2.91 -4.48
N ASP A 357 -8.05 -4.02 -4.88
CA ASP A 357 -6.73 -4.00 -5.52
C ASP A 357 -6.81 -3.87 -7.05
N ILE A 358 -7.89 -4.37 -7.67
CA ILE A 358 -8.22 -4.06 -9.07
C ILE A 358 -8.80 -2.66 -9.18
N SER A 359 -9.59 -2.12 -8.23
CA SER A 359 -10.02 -0.72 -8.25
C SER A 359 -8.88 0.22 -7.90
N LYS A 360 -7.91 -0.12 -7.05
CA LYS A 360 -6.67 0.69 -7.00
C LYS A 360 -5.90 0.75 -8.32
N ILE A 361 -6.18 -0.16 -9.26
CA ILE A 361 -5.61 -0.19 -10.63
C ILE A 361 -6.61 0.33 -11.70
N ILE A 362 -7.93 0.32 -11.43
CA ILE A 362 -9.02 0.77 -12.33
C ILE A 362 -9.53 2.17 -11.95
N ASP A 363 -9.35 2.65 -10.72
CA ASP A 363 -9.67 4.02 -10.28
C ASP A 363 -8.63 5.03 -10.84
N GLU A 364 -7.51 4.55 -11.39
CA GLU A 364 -6.65 5.32 -12.31
C GLU A 364 -7.18 5.36 -13.77
N VAL A 365 -8.27 4.63 -14.08
CA VAL A 365 -8.94 4.57 -15.39
C VAL A 365 -10.46 4.70 -15.23
N PRO A 366 -11.01 5.93 -15.14
CA PRO A 366 -12.41 6.14 -14.76
C PRO A 366 -13.39 5.36 -15.66
N THR A 367 -14.12 4.41 -15.06
CA THR A 367 -15.08 3.56 -15.76
C THR A 367 -16.23 4.40 -16.34
N GLN A 368 -16.51 4.16 -17.61
CA GLN A 368 -17.28 5.06 -18.47
C GLN A 368 -18.80 4.93 -18.31
N ASP A 369 -19.35 4.49 -17.18
CA ASP A 369 -20.79 4.20 -17.07
C ASP A 369 -21.66 5.44 -17.29
N TRP A 370 -21.30 6.56 -16.69
CA TRP A 370 -21.95 7.85 -16.92
C TRP A 370 -21.84 8.29 -18.40
N MET A 371 -20.69 8.01 -19.03
CA MET A 371 -20.40 8.35 -20.41
C MET A 371 -21.20 7.48 -21.40
N GLN A 372 -21.29 6.17 -21.15
CA GLN A 372 -22.09 5.23 -21.95
C GLN A 372 -23.58 5.52 -21.77
N ASN A 373 -24.03 5.88 -20.57
CA ASN A 373 -25.42 6.29 -20.31
C ASN A 373 -25.77 7.61 -21.02
N GLU A 374 -24.89 8.61 -21.00
CA GLU A 374 -25.10 9.87 -21.73
C GLU A 374 -25.08 9.65 -23.26
N LEU A 375 -24.12 8.88 -23.78
CA LEU A 375 -24.06 8.49 -25.20
C LEU A 375 -25.30 7.71 -25.64
N LYS A 376 -25.81 6.81 -24.79
CA LYS A 376 -27.04 6.05 -25.03
C LYS A 376 -28.27 6.95 -24.99
N ALA A 377 -28.40 7.83 -23.99
CA ALA A 377 -29.52 8.78 -23.92
C ALA A 377 -29.55 9.72 -25.13
N ILE A 378 -28.39 10.21 -25.58
CA ILE A 378 -28.26 10.98 -26.82
C ILE A 378 -28.69 10.13 -28.02
N GLY A 379 -28.17 8.90 -28.15
CA GLY A 379 -28.50 7.97 -29.24
C GLY A 379 -29.99 7.64 -29.32
N ASP A 380 -30.60 7.26 -28.20
CA ASP A 380 -32.02 6.94 -28.08
C ASP A 380 -32.90 8.16 -28.40
N SER A 381 -32.48 9.37 -28.00
CA SER A 381 -33.21 10.61 -28.34
C SER A 381 -33.18 10.97 -29.83
N ILE A 382 -32.10 10.60 -30.54
CA ILE A 382 -31.95 10.82 -31.99
C ILE A 382 -32.75 9.77 -32.77
N GLN A 383 -32.72 8.50 -32.34
CA GLN A 383 -33.44 7.42 -33.01
C GLN A 383 -34.95 7.40 -32.71
N GLY A 384 -35.36 7.87 -31.52
CA GLY A 384 -36.75 7.96 -31.07
C GLY A 384 -37.48 9.26 -31.40
N ALA A 385 -36.88 10.15 -32.21
CA ALA A 385 -37.45 11.46 -32.53
C ALA A 385 -38.75 11.33 -33.37
N ASN A 386 -39.89 11.56 -32.74
CA ASN A 386 -41.20 11.37 -33.36
C ASN A 386 -41.64 12.61 -34.17
N GLY A 387 -41.10 12.72 -35.39
CA GLY A 387 -41.42 13.79 -36.35
C GLY A 387 -40.42 14.96 -36.36
N GLY A 388 -40.46 15.72 -37.46
CA GLY A 388 -39.59 16.89 -37.72
C GLY A 388 -39.75 17.35 -39.17
N ASN A 389 -39.26 18.55 -39.49
CA ASN A 389 -39.41 19.16 -40.81
C ASN A 389 -38.05 19.50 -41.43
N ILE A 390 -37.92 19.24 -42.74
CA ILE A 390 -36.75 19.64 -43.54
C ILE A 390 -37.17 20.77 -44.47
N TYR A 391 -36.49 21.91 -44.37
CA TYR A 391 -36.68 23.06 -45.24
C TYR A 391 -35.37 23.38 -45.98
N THR A 392 -35.45 23.68 -47.28
CA THR A 392 -34.28 23.98 -48.12
C THR A 392 -34.43 25.36 -48.76
N PHE A 393 -33.38 26.17 -48.69
CA PHE A 393 -33.41 27.55 -49.17
C PHE A 393 -32.18 27.87 -50.07
N PRO A 394 -32.38 28.54 -51.22
CA PRO A 394 -33.65 28.71 -51.93
C PRO A 394 -34.18 27.37 -52.49
N THR A 395 -35.48 27.24 -52.72
CA THR A 395 -36.12 25.97 -53.15
C THR A 395 -35.54 25.41 -54.46
N PHE A 396 -35.11 26.28 -55.37
CA PHE A 396 -34.37 25.90 -56.57
C PHE A 396 -32.88 26.20 -56.38
N LYS A 397 -32.03 25.16 -56.47
CA LYS A 397 -30.59 25.20 -56.13
C LYS A 397 -30.35 25.63 -54.66
N PRO A 398 -30.76 24.81 -53.68
CA PRO A 398 -30.62 25.16 -52.27
C PRO A 398 -29.15 25.30 -51.87
N SER A 399 -28.85 26.38 -51.17
CA SER A 399 -27.55 26.66 -50.56
C SER A 399 -27.50 26.27 -49.08
N THR A 400 -28.66 26.18 -48.44
CA THR A 400 -28.82 25.88 -47.01
C THR A 400 -29.95 24.89 -46.77
N MET A 401 -29.75 23.95 -45.86
CA MET A 401 -30.75 23.02 -45.33
C MET A 401 -31.01 23.34 -43.85
N TYR A 402 -32.27 23.24 -43.44
CA TYR A 402 -32.75 23.44 -42.08
C TYR A 402 -33.52 22.19 -41.65
N PHE A 403 -33.19 21.64 -40.48
CA PHE A 403 -33.91 20.54 -39.83
C PHE A 403 -34.55 21.11 -38.55
N MET A 404 -35.86 20.99 -38.40
CA MET A 404 -36.66 21.81 -37.49
C MET A 404 -37.71 21.01 -36.73
N ASP A 405 -38.05 21.47 -35.52
CA ASP A 405 -39.15 20.95 -34.69
C ASP A 405 -40.55 21.40 -35.13
N THR A 406 -40.66 22.44 -35.97
CA THR A 406 -41.93 22.88 -36.60
C THR A 406 -41.76 23.10 -38.10
N ASP A 407 -42.87 23.24 -38.83
CA ASP A 407 -42.90 23.43 -40.29
C ASP A 407 -42.53 24.86 -40.75
N ASN A 408 -42.46 25.82 -39.82
CA ASN A 408 -42.16 27.22 -40.10
C ASN A 408 -40.88 27.69 -39.37
N VAL A 409 -39.90 28.15 -40.16
CA VAL A 409 -38.58 28.63 -39.70
C VAL A 409 -38.66 29.69 -38.60
N ASN A 410 -39.71 30.52 -38.60
CA ASN A 410 -39.89 31.61 -37.63
C ASN A 410 -40.49 31.14 -36.29
N THR A 411 -41.09 29.94 -36.25
CA THR A 411 -41.69 29.35 -35.05
C THR A 411 -40.85 28.20 -34.46
N ALA A 412 -39.97 27.62 -35.27
CA ALA A 412 -39.07 26.55 -34.85
C ALA A 412 -38.11 27.02 -33.75
N LYS A 413 -37.93 26.18 -32.72
CA LYS A 413 -37.03 26.46 -31.59
C LYS A 413 -35.74 25.65 -31.70
N LYS A 414 -35.89 24.34 -31.91
CA LYS A 414 -34.77 23.43 -32.20
C LYS A 414 -34.53 23.42 -33.70
N VAL A 415 -33.41 23.99 -34.13
CA VAL A 415 -33.04 24.09 -35.55
C VAL A 415 -31.60 23.64 -35.74
N MET A 416 -31.36 22.65 -36.60
CA MET A 416 -30.04 22.36 -37.14
C MET A 416 -29.94 22.96 -38.55
N VAL A 417 -28.89 23.72 -38.81
CA VAL A 417 -28.62 24.34 -40.12
C VAL A 417 -27.36 23.75 -40.70
N MET A 418 -27.40 23.43 -42.00
CA MET A 418 -26.25 22.94 -42.75
C MET A 418 -26.13 23.70 -44.07
N ASN A 419 -24.95 24.25 -44.36
CA ASN A 419 -24.61 24.86 -45.64
C ASN A 419 -23.11 24.68 -45.95
N ARG A 420 -22.63 25.33 -47.02
CA ARG A 420 -21.21 25.25 -47.44
C ARG A 420 -20.20 25.82 -46.43
N GLU A 421 -20.63 26.60 -45.45
CA GLU A 421 -19.77 27.22 -44.43
C GLU A 421 -19.68 26.36 -43.15
N GLY A 422 -20.59 25.41 -42.94
CA GLY A 422 -20.59 24.53 -41.77
C GLY A 422 -21.96 23.99 -41.34
N ILE A 423 -22.01 23.50 -40.10
CA ILE A 423 -23.22 23.01 -39.41
C ILE A 423 -23.37 23.78 -38.09
N ALA A 424 -24.60 24.20 -37.75
CA ALA A 424 -24.89 24.93 -36.51
C ALA A 424 -26.20 24.44 -35.86
N PHE A 425 -26.22 24.38 -34.52
CA PHE A 425 -27.33 23.86 -33.72
C PHE A 425 -27.92 24.95 -32.83
N TYR A 426 -29.21 25.23 -32.98
CA TYR A 426 -29.96 26.26 -32.25
C TYR A 426 -31.03 25.60 -31.37
N GLN A 427 -31.20 26.11 -30.14
CA GLN A 427 -32.22 25.63 -29.20
C GLN A 427 -33.35 26.66 -28.94
N ASN A 428 -33.16 27.92 -29.36
CA ASN A 428 -34.06 29.05 -29.11
C ASN A 428 -34.46 29.79 -30.41
N GLY A 429 -34.47 29.08 -31.54
CA GLY A 429 -34.76 29.62 -32.87
C GLY A 429 -33.54 30.17 -33.60
N ILE A 430 -33.70 30.38 -34.92
CA ILE A 430 -32.59 30.63 -35.86
C ILE A 430 -31.92 32.01 -35.73
N THR A 431 -32.56 32.96 -35.04
CA THR A 431 -32.06 34.34 -34.86
C THR A 431 -31.11 34.50 -33.67
N GLY A 432 -30.96 33.47 -32.84
CA GLY A 432 -30.05 33.46 -31.69
C GLY A 432 -28.60 33.12 -32.04
N ILE A 433 -27.75 33.02 -31.01
CA ILE A 433 -26.41 32.41 -31.14
C ILE A 433 -26.59 30.88 -31.10
N PRO A 434 -25.93 30.10 -31.98
CA PRO A 434 -25.99 28.64 -31.92
C PRO A 434 -25.34 28.12 -30.63
N LYS A 435 -25.94 27.06 -30.06
CA LYS A 435 -25.46 26.36 -28.86
C LYS A 435 -24.14 25.63 -29.12
N THR A 436 -24.01 25.05 -30.31
CA THR A 436 -22.77 24.48 -30.85
C THR A 436 -22.71 24.71 -32.35
N ALA A 437 -21.51 24.80 -32.91
CA ALA A 437 -21.31 24.94 -34.34
C ALA A 437 -19.97 24.33 -34.79
N TRP A 438 -19.94 23.78 -35.99
CA TRP A 438 -18.73 23.32 -36.66
C TRP A 438 -18.57 24.07 -37.98
N GLY A 439 -17.57 24.96 -38.05
CA GLY A 439 -17.20 25.69 -39.25
C GLY A 439 -16.33 24.86 -40.18
N ILE A 440 -16.44 25.09 -41.50
CA ILE A 440 -15.57 24.49 -42.51
C ILE A 440 -14.10 24.96 -42.40
N ASP A 441 -13.85 26.02 -41.63
CA ASP A 441 -12.51 26.47 -41.23
C ASP A 441 -11.87 25.62 -40.12
N GLY A 442 -12.53 24.54 -39.71
CA GLY A 442 -12.06 23.58 -38.71
C GLY A 442 -12.37 23.98 -37.27
N LYS A 443 -12.99 25.14 -37.02
CA LYS A 443 -13.34 25.56 -35.66
C LYS A 443 -14.61 24.87 -35.18
N PHE A 444 -14.53 24.29 -33.98
CA PHE A 444 -15.67 23.77 -33.25
C PHE A 444 -15.98 24.67 -32.05
N VAL A 445 -17.18 25.23 -32.01
CA VAL A 445 -17.67 26.02 -30.88
C VAL A 445 -18.46 25.09 -29.97
N ALA A 446 -17.91 24.81 -28.79
CA ALA A 446 -18.51 23.95 -27.77
C ALA A 446 -18.87 24.77 -26.52
N ASP A 447 -20.10 24.62 -26.05
CA ASP A 447 -20.58 25.19 -24.77
C ASP A 447 -20.52 24.13 -23.64
N TRP A 448 -20.60 22.85 -24.00
CA TRP A 448 -20.41 21.71 -23.10
C TRP A 448 -19.95 20.48 -23.89
N ILE A 449 -18.88 19.82 -23.45
CA ILE A 449 -18.49 18.48 -23.90
C ILE A 449 -18.84 17.55 -22.76
N GLY A 450 -19.96 16.82 -22.90
CA GLY A 450 -20.44 15.94 -21.84
C GLY A 450 -19.44 14.84 -21.53
N THR A 451 -19.06 14.05 -22.55
CA THR A 451 -18.19 12.88 -22.41
C THR A 451 -17.04 12.91 -23.43
N GLY A 452 -15.90 12.29 -23.09
CA GLY A 452 -14.85 11.98 -24.06
C GLY A 452 -13.43 12.01 -23.50
N THR A 453 -12.47 11.55 -24.29
CA THR A 453 -11.03 11.67 -24.03
C THR A 453 -10.40 12.57 -25.08
N LEU A 454 -9.84 13.70 -24.67
CA LEU A 454 -9.06 14.57 -25.54
C LEU A 454 -7.61 14.06 -25.56
N ARG A 455 -6.99 14.00 -26.75
CA ARG A 455 -5.60 13.54 -26.96
C ARG A 455 -4.89 14.49 -27.91
N ALA A 456 -3.60 14.77 -27.64
CA ALA A 456 -2.78 15.71 -28.42
C ALA A 456 -3.44 17.09 -28.60
N ILE A 457 -3.79 17.71 -27.46
CA ILE A 457 -4.52 18.98 -27.37
C ILE A 457 -3.74 20.00 -26.52
N ASP A 458 -3.68 21.23 -27.00
CA ASP A 458 -3.31 22.40 -26.19
C ASP A 458 -4.59 23.01 -25.59
N ILE A 459 -4.57 23.35 -24.30
CA ILE A 459 -5.70 24.01 -23.63
C ILE A 459 -5.25 25.38 -23.10
N GLU A 460 -5.85 26.45 -23.62
CA GLU A 460 -5.57 27.82 -23.19
C GLU A 460 -6.72 28.36 -22.33
N GLY A 461 -6.40 29.05 -21.22
CA GLY A 461 -7.38 29.79 -20.41
C GLY A 461 -8.38 28.95 -19.60
N VAL A 462 -8.05 27.69 -19.28
CA VAL A 462 -8.95 26.74 -18.61
C VAL A 462 -8.90 26.82 -17.07
N SER A 463 -10.04 26.56 -16.44
CA SER A 463 -10.13 26.11 -15.04
C SER A 463 -10.53 24.65 -15.01
N ILE A 464 -9.74 23.80 -14.36
CA ILE A 464 -9.98 22.34 -14.28
C ILE A 464 -10.46 22.02 -12.86
N THR A 465 -11.60 21.33 -12.76
CA THR A 465 -12.20 20.87 -11.50
C THR A 465 -12.51 19.38 -11.61
N GLY A 466 -11.97 18.56 -10.71
CA GLY A 466 -12.13 17.11 -10.71
C GLY A 466 -11.56 16.48 -9.43
N SER A 467 -11.72 15.16 -9.26
CA SER A 467 -11.29 14.43 -8.06
C SER A 467 -9.80 14.08 -8.02
N SER A 468 -9.18 13.86 -9.18
CA SER A 468 -7.75 13.53 -9.32
C SER A 468 -7.22 13.98 -10.68
N GLY A 469 -5.89 14.07 -10.81
CA GLY A 469 -5.23 14.43 -12.07
C GLY A 469 -3.76 14.04 -12.04
N PHE A 470 -3.29 13.41 -13.13
CA PHE A 470 -1.92 12.93 -13.27
C PHE A 470 -1.13 13.90 -14.15
N PHE A 471 -0.08 14.50 -13.61
CA PHE A 471 0.74 15.51 -14.28
C PHE A 471 2.23 15.26 -14.05
N ASP A 472 2.99 15.03 -15.12
CA ASP A 472 4.46 14.90 -15.03
C ASP A 472 5.14 16.22 -14.64
N THR A 473 4.63 17.35 -15.13
CA THR A 473 5.16 18.69 -14.87
C THR A 473 4.07 19.74 -14.95
N LEU A 474 4.01 20.61 -13.95
CA LEU A 474 3.22 21.85 -13.94
C LEU A 474 4.17 23.04 -13.87
N TYR A 475 3.92 24.10 -14.65
CA TYR A 475 4.78 25.29 -14.63
C TYR A 475 4.04 26.60 -14.89
N SER A 476 4.58 27.70 -14.35
CA SER A 476 4.12 29.04 -14.70
C SER A 476 4.66 29.46 -16.07
N SER A 477 3.77 29.95 -16.95
CA SER A 477 4.14 30.58 -18.22
C SER A 477 4.24 32.11 -18.10
N PHE A 478 3.56 32.69 -17.11
CA PHE A 478 3.53 34.12 -16.84
C PHE A 478 4.54 34.50 -15.77
N LEU A 479 5.51 35.33 -16.13
CA LEU A 479 6.50 35.88 -15.21
C LEU A 479 6.01 37.25 -14.68
N PRO A 480 6.32 37.63 -13.43
CA PRO A 480 5.96 38.94 -12.91
C PRO A 480 6.60 40.07 -13.73
N GLY A 481 5.94 41.22 -13.77
CA GLY A 481 6.46 42.42 -14.43
C GLY A 481 7.70 42.95 -13.72
N LEU A 482 8.63 43.53 -14.49
CA LEU A 482 9.76 44.28 -13.94
C LEU A 482 9.25 45.41 -13.02
N PRO A 483 9.91 45.72 -11.89
CA PRO A 483 11.29 45.34 -11.54
C PRO A 483 11.44 44.03 -10.74
N ALA A 484 10.39 43.22 -10.60
CA ALA A 484 10.49 41.94 -9.89
C ALA A 484 11.42 40.95 -10.64
N PRO A 485 12.20 40.11 -9.93
CA PRO A 485 12.99 39.07 -10.57
C PRO A 485 12.06 38.03 -11.20
N GLN A 486 12.34 37.70 -12.47
CA GLN A 486 11.49 36.84 -13.28
C GLN A 486 11.91 35.37 -13.13
N TYR A 487 11.30 34.69 -12.16
CA TYR A 487 11.44 33.26 -11.94
C TYR A 487 10.26 32.50 -12.55
N LYS A 488 10.57 31.43 -13.27
CA LYS A 488 9.62 30.39 -13.66
C LYS A 488 9.52 29.40 -12.51
N GLU A 489 8.31 29.15 -12.03
CA GLU A 489 8.01 28.05 -11.11
C GLU A 489 7.76 26.77 -11.91
N GLU A 490 8.36 25.66 -11.47
CA GLU A 490 8.20 24.34 -12.10
C GLU A 490 8.10 23.25 -11.04
N LEU A 491 6.97 22.56 -11.00
CA LEU A 491 6.67 21.42 -10.12
C LEU A 491 6.70 20.13 -10.94
N LYS A 492 7.46 19.13 -10.46
CA LYS A 492 7.59 17.79 -11.04
C LYS A 492 7.22 16.72 -10.03
N MET A 493 6.49 15.72 -10.51
CA MET A 493 5.95 14.61 -9.71
C MET A 493 6.01 13.32 -10.55
N GLY A 494 7.21 12.82 -10.84
CA GLY A 494 7.40 11.68 -11.75
C GLY A 494 8.87 11.42 -12.10
N GLY A 495 9.11 10.52 -13.06
CA GLY A 495 10.44 10.32 -13.67
C GLY A 495 11.60 9.96 -12.73
N GLY A 496 11.30 9.40 -11.54
CA GLY A 496 12.32 9.01 -10.55
C GLY A 496 12.93 10.15 -9.73
N VAL A 497 12.43 11.39 -9.85
CA VAL A 497 12.93 12.56 -9.08
C VAL A 497 12.12 12.90 -7.81
N GLY A 498 11.06 12.14 -7.52
CA GLY A 498 10.14 12.38 -6.40
C GLY A 498 9.29 13.64 -6.61
N PHE A 499 8.95 14.32 -5.51
CA PHE A 499 8.32 15.65 -5.53
C PHE A 499 9.42 16.71 -5.61
N HIS A 500 9.40 17.55 -6.65
CA HIS A 500 10.44 18.55 -6.90
C HIS A 500 9.85 19.87 -7.42
N LEU A 501 9.96 20.94 -6.63
CA LEU A 501 9.53 22.30 -6.98
C LEU A 501 10.75 23.20 -7.14
N THR A 502 10.83 23.98 -8.21
CA THR A 502 11.94 24.94 -8.45
C THR A 502 11.43 26.33 -8.82
N ALA A 503 12.22 27.35 -8.47
CA ALA A 503 12.10 28.71 -8.99
C ALA A 503 13.38 29.04 -9.78
N LYS A 504 13.27 29.23 -11.10
CA LYS A 504 14.42 29.35 -12.01
C LYS A 504 14.29 30.54 -12.96
N SER A 505 15.34 31.36 -13.06
CA SER A 505 15.37 32.42 -14.08
C SER A 505 15.57 31.81 -15.46
N VAL A 506 14.80 32.27 -16.46
CA VAL A 506 14.96 31.88 -17.87
C VAL A 506 16.36 32.22 -18.44
N THR A 507 17.09 33.11 -17.78
CA THR A 507 18.45 33.55 -18.19
C THR A 507 19.58 32.73 -17.54
N LYS A 508 19.25 31.76 -16.68
CA LYS A 508 20.23 31.07 -15.83
C LYS A 508 20.21 29.54 -16.02
N PRO A 509 21.36 28.86 -15.90
CA PRO A 509 21.42 27.40 -16.03
C PRO A 509 20.77 26.65 -14.85
N TYR A 510 20.84 27.18 -13.63
CA TYR A 510 20.33 26.53 -12.41
C TYR A 510 19.18 27.33 -11.77
N PRO A 511 18.31 26.71 -10.96
CA PRO A 511 17.33 27.43 -10.16
C PRO A 511 18.00 28.34 -9.12
N ALA A 512 17.26 29.34 -8.62
CA ALA A 512 17.65 30.13 -7.46
C ALA A 512 17.25 29.44 -6.14
N MET A 513 16.17 28.65 -6.19
CA MET A 513 15.63 27.91 -5.06
C MET A 513 15.00 26.59 -5.54
N GLN A 514 15.16 25.53 -4.75
CA GLN A 514 14.48 24.26 -4.97
C GLN A 514 13.95 23.67 -3.65
N MET A 515 12.84 22.94 -3.74
CA MET A 515 12.27 22.11 -2.69
C MET A 515 12.11 20.68 -3.23
N ARG A 516 12.64 19.69 -2.53
CA ARG A 516 12.67 18.29 -3.00
C ARG A 516 12.36 17.29 -1.90
N MET A 517 11.58 16.25 -2.22
CA MET A 517 11.43 15.04 -1.41
C MET A 517 12.12 13.89 -2.13
N ASN A 518 13.25 13.42 -1.58
CA ASN A 518 14.16 12.53 -2.29
C ASN A 518 13.80 11.05 -2.10
N THR A 519 13.50 10.34 -3.19
CA THR A 519 13.29 8.88 -3.20
C THR A 519 14.57 8.05 -3.36
N ASN A 520 15.72 8.69 -3.65
CA ASN A 520 17.00 8.03 -3.88
C ASN A 520 18.06 8.43 -2.84
N GLY A 521 18.46 7.49 -1.97
CA GLY A 521 19.62 7.63 -1.07
C GLY A 521 19.35 8.33 0.26
N ASP A 522 18.80 9.55 0.24
CA ASP A 522 18.74 10.40 1.46
C ASP A 522 17.36 10.42 2.18
N LEU A 523 16.31 9.86 1.56
CA LEU A 523 14.94 9.69 2.08
C LEU A 523 14.36 10.91 2.85
N GLY A 524 14.64 12.13 2.37
CA GLY A 524 14.40 13.36 3.13
C GLY A 524 13.72 14.48 2.34
N LEU A 525 13.20 15.46 3.08
CA LEU A 525 12.73 16.75 2.55
C LEU A 525 13.88 17.75 2.61
N ALA A 526 14.15 18.48 1.53
CA ALA A 526 15.11 19.57 1.50
C ALA A 526 14.50 20.84 0.87
N ILE A 527 14.78 22.01 1.44
CA ILE A 527 14.55 23.34 0.86
C ILE A 527 15.90 24.03 0.79
N GLU A 528 16.34 24.39 -0.42
CA GLU A 528 17.73 24.73 -0.70
C GLU A 528 17.81 26.00 -1.58
N ALA A 529 18.58 26.99 -1.14
CA ALA A 529 19.02 28.07 -2.01
C ALA A 529 20.18 27.60 -2.90
N VAL A 530 20.14 27.94 -4.18
CA VAL A 530 21.07 27.43 -5.20
C VAL A 530 21.71 28.61 -5.94
N ASN A 531 23.01 28.56 -6.15
CA ASN A 531 23.71 29.53 -6.98
C ASN A 531 23.32 29.32 -8.45
N GLU A 532 22.52 30.24 -8.98
CA GLU A 532 21.95 30.17 -10.35
C GLU A 532 22.98 29.97 -11.47
N ASN A 533 24.27 30.28 -11.25
CA ASN A 533 25.32 30.16 -12.26
C ASN A 533 26.12 28.85 -12.13
N THR A 534 26.30 28.32 -10.91
CA THR A 534 27.18 27.16 -10.65
C THR A 534 26.45 25.91 -10.20
N GLY A 535 25.19 26.01 -9.77
CA GLY A 535 24.42 24.90 -9.21
C GLY A 535 24.85 24.51 -7.79
N ALA A 536 25.81 25.21 -7.20
CA ALA A 536 26.23 25.00 -5.83
C ALA A 536 25.12 25.39 -4.85
N ILE A 537 24.82 24.50 -3.91
CA ILE A 537 23.87 24.75 -2.81
C ILE A 537 24.55 25.64 -1.77
N ASP A 538 23.86 26.69 -1.33
CA ASP A 538 24.32 27.57 -0.26
C ASP A 538 24.03 26.91 1.10
N ALA A 539 25.04 26.30 1.72
CA ALA A 539 24.91 25.54 2.96
C ALA A 539 24.32 26.36 4.13
N ASP A 540 24.53 27.68 4.15
CA ASP A 540 23.98 28.58 5.17
C ASP A 540 22.48 28.87 4.97
N ARG A 541 21.86 28.33 3.91
CA ARG A 541 20.48 28.59 3.49
C ARG A 541 19.74 27.31 3.06
N VAL A 542 19.95 26.24 3.83
CA VAL A 542 19.36 24.91 3.62
C VAL A 542 18.56 24.48 4.83
N VAL A 543 17.33 24.02 4.61
CA VAL A 543 16.54 23.25 5.58
C VAL A 543 16.45 21.81 5.10
N ARG A 544 16.82 20.83 5.92
CA ARG A 544 16.70 19.41 5.62
C ARG A 544 16.07 18.62 6.77
N LEU A 545 15.21 17.68 6.41
CA LEU A 545 14.68 16.63 7.28
C LEU A 545 15.17 15.30 6.71
N SER A 546 16.01 14.57 7.47
CA SER A 546 16.51 13.24 7.08
C SER A 546 16.18 12.21 8.15
N PRO A 547 15.68 11.01 7.78
CA PRO A 547 15.46 9.91 8.73
C PRO A 547 16.77 9.36 9.33
N PHE A 548 17.93 9.70 8.75
CA PHE A 548 19.25 9.27 9.23
C PHE A 548 20.02 10.36 10.00
N ALA A 549 19.75 11.63 9.75
CA ALA A 549 20.49 12.77 10.31
C ALA A 549 19.64 13.76 11.15
N GLY A 550 18.32 13.58 11.21
CA GLY A 550 17.43 14.47 11.97
C GLY A 550 17.08 15.76 11.21
N ILE A 551 17.03 16.88 11.94
CA ILE A 551 16.63 18.19 11.41
C ILE A 551 17.86 19.10 11.31
N GLU A 552 18.19 19.52 10.10
CA GLU A 552 19.16 20.58 9.79
C GLU A 552 18.36 21.85 9.41
N THR A 553 18.51 22.95 10.16
CA THR A 553 17.88 24.24 9.82
C THR A 553 18.88 25.39 9.98
N PRO A 554 18.83 26.44 9.13
CA PRO A 554 19.80 27.51 9.15
C PRO A 554 19.43 28.63 10.14
N LEU A 555 18.18 28.66 10.62
CA LEU A 555 17.73 29.66 11.59
C LEU A 555 16.49 29.18 12.37
N ILE A 556 16.61 29.11 13.69
CA ILE A 556 15.48 28.94 14.61
C ILE A 556 15.16 30.32 15.20
N GLN A 557 14.24 31.06 14.56
CA GLN A 557 13.71 32.30 15.12
C GLN A 557 12.76 32.00 16.28
N SER A 558 12.76 32.92 17.24
CA SER A 558 12.69 32.57 18.64
C SER A 558 12.43 33.82 19.47
N ASP A 559 11.39 33.79 20.29
CA ASP A 559 11.29 34.61 21.51
C ASP A 559 11.87 33.80 22.72
N GLY A 560 12.87 32.94 22.44
CA GLY A 560 13.69 32.04 23.29
C GLY A 560 13.14 30.61 23.47
N TRP A 561 13.64 29.47 22.98
CA TRP A 561 14.66 28.95 22.01
C TRP A 561 16.15 29.38 21.99
N CYS A 562 16.97 28.52 21.34
CA CYS A 562 18.44 28.49 21.20
C CYS A 562 18.80 27.74 19.88
N CYS A 563 19.94 28.00 19.25
CA CYS A 563 20.45 27.21 18.11
C CYS A 563 21.71 26.41 18.50
N ILE A 564 21.78 25.15 18.04
CA ILE A 564 22.95 24.27 18.14
C ILE A 564 23.24 23.75 16.73
N GLY A 565 24.10 24.46 15.99
CA GLY A 565 24.72 23.92 14.77
C GLY A 565 26.02 23.21 15.13
N ALA A 566 26.35 22.11 14.46
CA ALA A 566 27.64 21.43 14.57
C ALA A 566 28.31 21.42 13.20
N ASN A 567 29.60 21.77 13.13
CA ASN A 567 30.39 21.57 11.91
C ASN A 567 30.85 20.10 11.77
N SER A 568 31.53 19.77 10.67
CA SER A 568 32.14 18.44 10.43
C SER A 568 33.09 17.95 11.53
N ASP A 569 33.56 18.86 12.38
CA ASP A 569 34.52 18.61 13.46
C ASP A 569 33.83 18.62 14.85
N GLY A 570 32.49 18.65 14.90
CA GLY A 570 31.68 18.60 16.11
C GLY A 570 31.61 19.90 16.93
N LYS A 571 32.05 21.04 16.39
CA LYS A 571 32.07 22.32 17.12
C LYS A 571 30.72 23.02 17.07
N THR A 572 30.19 23.37 18.24
CA THR A 572 28.93 24.11 18.41
C THR A 572 29.16 25.57 18.79
N ALA A 573 28.35 26.49 18.27
CA ALA A 573 28.41 27.91 18.58
C ALA A 573 27.01 28.49 18.88
N SER A 574 26.96 29.56 19.70
CA SER A 574 25.75 30.34 19.97
C SER A 574 25.99 31.83 19.69
N ILE A 575 24.99 32.51 19.14
CA ILE A 575 25.08 33.89 18.63
C ILE A 575 24.15 34.80 19.45
N ASP A 576 24.65 35.96 19.92
CA ASP A 576 23.83 36.94 20.64
C ASP A 576 23.20 37.99 19.72
N ARG A 577 21.86 37.96 19.66
CA ARG A 577 20.99 38.88 18.91
C ARG A 577 21.22 40.36 19.25
N HIS A 578 21.63 40.70 20.47
CA HIS A 578 21.78 42.10 20.91
C HIS A 578 23.04 42.78 20.36
N THR A 579 23.94 42.00 19.75
CA THR A 579 25.22 42.51 19.21
C THR A 579 25.28 42.53 17.68
N TRP A 580 24.21 42.08 17.02
CA TRP A 580 24.09 42.10 15.55
C TRP A 580 23.72 43.50 15.05
N ILE A 581 24.63 44.17 14.35
CA ILE A 581 24.36 45.42 13.63
C ILE A 581 24.13 45.12 12.15
N SER A 582 22.98 45.54 11.60
CA SER A 582 22.67 45.36 10.19
C SER A 582 23.62 46.19 9.31
N GLY A 583 24.33 45.53 8.38
CA GLY A 583 25.14 46.19 7.34
C GLY A 583 26.65 46.34 7.61
N GLY A 584 27.23 45.65 8.60
CA GLY A 584 28.61 45.88 9.06
C GLY A 584 29.52 44.66 9.25
N GLY A 585 29.65 43.78 8.25
CA GLY A 585 30.66 42.70 8.22
C GLY A 585 30.43 41.52 9.18
N PRO A 586 31.29 40.48 9.13
CA PRO A 586 31.11 39.26 9.93
C PRO A 586 31.56 39.50 11.38
N GLN A 587 30.61 39.84 12.25
CA GLN A 587 30.81 40.01 13.70
C GLN A 587 30.14 38.84 14.45
N LEU A 588 30.68 37.63 14.27
CA LEU A 588 30.31 36.46 15.08
C LEU A 588 30.80 36.67 16.53
N ARG A 589 29.94 37.16 17.42
CA ARG A 589 30.27 37.33 18.83
C ARG A 589 29.99 36.03 19.60
N TYR A 590 31.06 35.35 20.00
CA TYR A 590 31.00 34.17 20.87
C TYR A 590 30.54 34.58 22.27
N VAL A 591 29.42 34.03 22.74
CA VAL A 591 28.91 34.23 24.10
C VAL A 591 29.18 33.02 25.00
N PRO A 592 29.47 33.22 26.31
CA PRO A 592 29.72 32.10 27.22
C PRO A 592 28.49 31.22 27.43
N HIS A 593 28.65 29.90 27.27
CA HIS A 593 27.60 28.94 27.61
C HIS A 593 27.38 28.89 29.13
N ARG A 594 26.13 29.10 29.58
CA ARG A 594 25.70 28.80 30.95
C ARG A 594 24.97 27.46 30.97
N ALA A 595 25.70 26.37 31.17
CA ALA A 595 25.11 25.06 31.39
C ALA A 595 24.68 24.90 32.87
N SER A 596 23.56 24.24 33.11
CA SER A 596 23.12 23.87 34.47
C SER A 596 23.92 22.68 35.03
N ASN A 597 24.37 21.78 34.16
CA ASN A 597 25.29 20.69 34.47
C ASN A 597 26.15 20.33 33.24
N PHE A 598 27.32 19.73 33.46
CA PHE A 598 28.15 19.13 32.40
C PHE A 598 28.24 17.62 32.63
N GLU A 599 27.40 16.86 31.91
CA GLU A 599 27.31 15.42 32.06
C GLU A 599 28.04 14.71 30.90
N THR A 600 28.98 13.82 31.22
CA THR A 600 29.72 13.03 30.24
C THR A 600 29.30 11.56 30.34
N ALA A 601 28.68 11.03 29.29
CA ALA A 601 28.33 9.62 29.21
C ALA A 601 29.59 8.73 29.29
N SER A 602 29.68 7.87 30.30
CA SER A 602 30.87 7.07 30.58
C SER A 602 30.50 5.68 31.11
N SER A 603 30.16 4.76 30.20
CA SER A 603 29.93 3.32 30.47
C SER A 603 31.11 2.48 30.00
N GLU A 604 31.27 1.26 30.54
CA GLU A 604 32.19 0.25 29.98
C GLU A 604 31.68 -0.28 28.64
N GLU A 605 30.36 -0.28 28.40
CA GLU A 605 29.71 -0.77 27.17
C GLU A 605 30.24 -0.10 25.89
N TYR A 606 30.66 1.16 25.99
CA TYR A 606 31.16 1.97 24.88
C TYR A 606 32.69 2.18 24.92
N LYS A 607 33.42 1.48 25.82
CA LYS A 607 34.87 1.62 25.99
C LYS A 607 35.60 0.29 25.73
N LYS A 608 36.82 0.35 25.19
CA LYS A 608 37.67 -0.81 24.89
C LYS A 608 39.08 -0.60 25.45
N ASN A 609 39.82 -1.69 25.66
CA ASN A 609 41.19 -1.68 26.18
C ASN A 609 41.38 -1.00 27.56
N ILE A 610 40.37 -1.07 28.44
CA ILE A 610 40.36 -0.42 29.75
C ILE A 610 41.50 -0.96 30.64
N ARG A 611 42.35 -0.07 31.14
CA ARG A 611 43.48 -0.38 32.04
C ARG A 611 43.64 0.72 33.09
N LYS A 612 43.97 0.35 34.34
CA LYS A 612 44.31 1.33 35.38
C LYS A 612 45.68 1.95 35.09
N VAL A 613 45.79 3.28 35.22
CA VAL A 613 47.07 3.99 35.24
C VAL A 613 47.86 3.53 36.47
N LYS A 614 49.13 3.15 36.29
CA LYS A 614 49.99 2.58 37.36
C LYS A 614 51.17 3.44 37.78
N LYS A 615 51.68 4.31 36.89
CA LYS A 615 52.81 5.22 37.12
C LYS A 615 52.94 6.28 36.02
N THR A 616 52.79 5.87 34.77
CA THR A 616 52.71 6.77 33.62
C THR A 616 51.49 6.44 32.76
N ALA A 617 50.94 7.47 32.12
CA ALA A 617 50.02 7.34 31.00
C ALA A 617 50.55 8.25 29.87
N PHE A 618 50.44 7.80 28.62
CA PHE A 618 50.93 8.53 27.44
C PHE A 618 52.40 9.01 27.52
N GLY A 619 53.23 8.32 28.32
CA GLY A 619 54.64 8.65 28.52
C GLY A 619 54.96 9.56 29.72
N LYS A 620 53.97 10.18 30.37
CA LYS A 620 54.15 11.12 31.48
C LYS A 620 53.55 10.62 32.80
N THR A 621 54.12 11.07 33.92
CA THR A 621 53.53 10.93 35.27
C THR A 621 52.57 12.10 35.54
N ALA A 622 51.63 11.96 36.47
CA ALA A 622 50.72 13.06 36.81
C ALA A 622 51.48 14.27 37.36
N LYS A 623 52.51 14.02 38.18
CA LYS A 623 53.45 15.04 38.70
C LYS A 623 54.18 15.81 37.58
N GLN A 624 54.54 15.15 36.48
CA GLN A 624 55.12 15.83 35.30
C GLN A 624 54.08 16.68 34.57
N VAL A 625 52.89 16.14 34.27
CA VAL A 625 51.82 16.89 33.56
C VAL A 625 51.44 18.17 34.31
N ILE A 626 51.36 18.11 35.65
CA ILE A 626 51.10 19.28 36.51
C ILE A 626 52.29 20.25 36.52
N ASN A 627 53.53 19.78 36.65
CA ASN A 627 54.71 20.65 36.68
C ASN A 627 55.06 21.28 35.30
N GLU A 628 54.62 20.67 34.21
CA GLU A 628 54.75 21.19 32.84
C GLU A 628 53.69 22.26 32.50
N THR A 629 52.66 22.43 33.34
CA THR A 629 51.50 23.27 33.03
C THR A 629 51.35 24.40 34.04
N ASP A 630 51.77 25.60 33.65
CA ASP A 630 51.59 26.81 34.46
C ASP A 630 50.12 27.27 34.51
N VAL A 631 49.75 27.91 35.62
CA VAL A 631 48.44 28.56 35.81
C VAL A 631 48.60 30.07 35.63
N PHE A 632 47.82 30.63 34.71
CA PHE A 632 47.91 32.03 34.32
C PHE A 632 46.69 32.82 34.79
N THR A 633 46.89 34.13 35.02
CA THR A 633 45.80 35.10 35.10
C THR A 633 45.76 35.94 33.83
N TYR A 634 44.61 36.08 33.21
CA TYR A 634 44.43 36.74 31.92
C TYR A 634 43.08 37.46 31.82
N SER A 635 42.93 38.35 30.83
CA SER A 635 41.65 38.94 30.44
C SER A 635 41.40 38.62 28.96
N HIS A 636 40.15 38.49 28.53
CA HIS A 636 39.85 38.22 27.12
C HIS A 636 39.91 39.50 26.28
N ILE A 637 40.50 39.43 25.08
CA ILE A 637 40.62 40.58 24.16
C ILE A 637 39.25 41.14 23.75
N ALA A 638 38.22 40.30 23.70
CA ALA A 638 36.84 40.68 23.35
C ALA A 638 35.97 41.11 24.56
N ASP A 639 36.53 41.10 25.78
CA ASP A 639 35.86 41.53 27.00
C ASP A 639 36.19 42.99 27.31
N GLU A 640 35.24 43.88 26.99
CA GLU A 640 35.32 45.32 27.25
C GLU A 640 35.42 45.67 28.75
N THR A 641 35.05 44.76 29.65
CA THR A 641 35.16 44.96 31.10
C THR A 641 36.55 44.64 31.66
N ASN A 642 37.41 44.00 30.85
CA ASN A 642 38.77 43.60 31.19
C ASN A 642 38.84 42.75 32.48
N GLU A 643 37.86 41.85 32.68
CA GLU A 643 37.72 41.06 33.89
C GLU A 643 38.83 40.00 33.98
N LYS A 644 39.58 40.02 35.10
CA LYS A 644 40.66 39.04 35.32
C LYS A 644 40.10 37.65 35.58
N LYS A 645 40.43 36.72 34.69
CA LYS A 645 40.19 35.28 34.81
C LYS A 645 41.47 34.55 35.24
N ILE A 646 41.31 33.28 35.62
CA ILE A 646 42.39 32.34 35.94
C ILE A 646 42.17 31.06 35.12
N GLY A 647 43.24 30.46 34.61
CA GLY A 647 43.16 29.24 33.81
C GLY A 647 44.49 28.87 33.13
N PHE A 648 44.40 28.02 32.11
CA PHE A 648 45.55 27.54 31.34
C PHE A 648 45.58 28.20 29.95
N ILE A 649 46.76 28.25 29.34
CA ILE A 649 46.97 28.63 27.94
C ILE A 649 47.27 27.35 27.16
N ALA A 650 46.45 26.99 26.18
CA ALA A 650 46.55 25.69 25.50
C ALA A 650 47.92 25.49 24.81
N GLU A 651 48.45 26.54 24.19
CA GLU A 651 49.74 26.53 23.50
C GLU A 651 50.96 26.43 24.46
N GLN A 652 50.74 26.54 25.78
CA GLN A 652 51.76 26.46 26.83
C GLN A 652 51.49 25.34 27.85
N ALA A 653 50.38 24.61 27.70
CA ALA A 653 50.03 23.49 28.56
C ALA A 653 50.66 22.18 28.07
N SER A 654 50.75 21.19 28.96
CA SER A 654 51.16 19.84 28.56
C SER A 654 50.20 19.26 27.51
N ASP A 655 50.75 18.62 26.48
CA ASP A 655 50.02 17.87 25.43
C ASP A 655 48.97 16.88 25.97
N SER A 656 49.14 16.44 27.22
CA SER A 656 48.27 15.51 27.93
C SER A 656 47.02 16.18 28.52
N LEU A 657 46.90 17.50 28.40
CA LEU A 657 45.77 18.34 28.82
C LEU A 657 45.07 19.07 27.67
N THR A 658 45.61 19.01 26.45
CA THR A 658 45.10 19.76 25.29
C THR A 658 44.36 18.85 24.31
N THR A 659 43.57 19.48 23.43
CA THR A 659 43.01 18.85 22.24
C THR A 659 44.10 18.48 21.23
N ALA A 660 43.82 17.54 20.32
CA ALA A 660 44.80 17.06 19.35
C ALA A 660 45.34 18.13 18.38
N ASP A 661 44.66 19.27 18.23
CA ASP A 661 45.13 20.44 17.46
C ASP A 661 45.94 21.45 18.30
N GLY A 662 46.07 21.23 19.62
CA GLY A 662 46.78 22.08 20.57
C GLY A 662 46.07 23.40 20.92
N LYS A 663 44.83 23.63 20.47
CA LYS A 663 44.16 24.95 20.54
C LYS A 663 43.15 25.09 21.68
N ALA A 664 42.81 24.02 22.37
CA ALA A 664 41.89 24.04 23.49
C ALA A 664 42.36 23.09 24.60
N ILE A 665 41.90 23.37 25.83
CA ILE A 665 42.10 22.51 27.00
C ILE A 665 40.98 21.48 27.08
N ASP A 666 41.33 20.20 27.24
CA ASP A 666 40.37 19.14 27.55
C ASP A 666 40.10 19.15 29.07
N LEU A 667 38.90 19.57 29.44
CA LEU A 667 38.44 19.65 30.83
C LEU A 667 38.35 18.28 31.51
N TYR A 668 37.98 17.22 30.78
CA TYR A 668 37.86 15.87 31.33
C TYR A 668 39.24 15.28 31.64
N ASN A 669 40.20 15.43 30.73
CA ASN A 669 41.59 15.03 30.95
C ASN A 669 42.22 15.84 32.09
N SER A 670 41.94 17.14 32.16
CA SER A 670 42.43 18.01 33.24
C SER A 670 41.97 17.53 34.62
N VAL A 671 40.68 17.22 34.79
CA VAL A 671 40.15 16.67 36.05
C VAL A 671 40.72 15.29 36.35
N ALA A 672 40.86 14.42 35.34
CA ALA A 672 41.42 13.07 35.51
C ALA A 672 42.89 13.10 35.98
N TRP A 673 43.73 13.96 35.39
CA TRP A 673 45.13 14.13 35.80
C TRP A 673 45.27 14.75 37.18
N LEU A 674 44.45 15.76 37.52
CA LEU A 674 44.41 16.34 38.87
C LEU A 674 44.01 15.30 39.92
N TYR A 675 43.04 14.44 39.63
CA TYR A 675 42.62 13.36 40.52
C TYR A 675 43.72 12.31 40.71
N GLN A 676 44.41 11.91 39.63
CA GLN A 676 45.54 10.99 39.70
C GLN A 676 46.72 11.58 40.49
N TYR A 677 47.03 12.86 40.29
CA TYR A 677 48.07 13.58 41.05
C TYR A 677 47.73 13.68 42.55
N ALA A 678 46.49 14.03 42.89
CA ALA A 678 46.03 14.08 44.27
C ALA A 678 46.15 12.71 44.97
N LYS A 679 45.84 11.63 44.24
CA LYS A 679 46.01 10.26 44.73
C LYS A 679 47.48 9.88 44.95
N GLU A 680 48.34 10.13 43.97
CA GLU A 680 49.79 9.88 44.06
C GLU A 680 50.42 10.67 45.22
N ASN A 681 50.02 11.92 45.43
CA ASN A 681 50.50 12.75 46.53
C ASN A 681 50.02 12.27 47.91
N GLU A 682 48.78 11.76 48.05
CA GLU A 682 48.32 11.22 49.33
C GLU A 682 49.04 9.90 49.68
N GLU A 683 49.34 9.07 48.67
CA GLU A 683 50.20 7.88 48.82
C GLU A 683 51.64 8.28 49.24
N GLU A 684 52.25 9.28 48.61
CA GLU A 684 53.59 9.81 48.96
C GLU A 684 53.62 10.42 50.38
N LYS A 685 52.57 11.15 50.76
CA LYS A 685 52.39 11.79 52.08
C LYS A 685 52.24 10.78 53.21
N GLU A 686 51.48 9.69 53.03
CA GLU A 686 51.38 8.63 54.04
C GLU A 686 52.69 7.84 54.17
N ALA A 687 53.42 7.61 53.07
CA ALA A 687 54.76 7.02 53.13
C ALA A 687 55.74 7.89 53.94
N LEU A 688 55.78 9.20 53.67
CA LEU A 688 56.61 10.16 54.43
C LEU A 688 56.21 10.24 55.91
N LYS A 689 54.91 10.18 56.25
CA LYS A 689 54.47 10.09 57.65
C LYS A 689 54.96 8.83 58.35
N ALA A 690 55.00 7.69 57.65
CA ALA A 690 55.53 6.44 58.19
C ALA A 690 57.04 6.55 58.45
N GLU A 691 57.82 7.05 57.49
CA GLU A 691 59.27 7.27 57.65
C GLU A 691 59.58 8.25 58.80
N VAL A 692 58.87 9.37 58.89
CA VAL A 692 58.99 10.33 60.00
C VAL A 692 58.65 9.69 61.35
N LYS A 693 57.72 8.73 61.40
CA LYS A 693 57.38 7.98 62.62
C LYS A 693 58.50 7.02 63.02
N GLU A 694 59.13 6.33 62.06
CA GLU A 694 60.29 5.48 62.32
C GLU A 694 61.50 6.28 62.79
N LEU A 695 61.81 7.41 62.14
CA LEU A 695 62.88 8.33 62.56
C LEU A 695 62.64 8.86 63.98
N LYS A 696 61.41 9.24 64.33
CA LYS A 696 61.06 9.64 65.71
C LYS A 696 61.29 8.52 66.72
N ASN A 697 60.94 7.28 66.39
CA ASN A 697 61.20 6.13 67.25
C ASN A 697 62.71 5.88 67.44
N LEU A 698 63.50 6.03 66.38
CA LEU A 698 64.96 5.88 66.41
C LEU A 698 65.62 6.96 67.29
N VAL A 699 65.22 8.22 67.11
CA VAL A 699 65.71 9.35 67.92
C VAL A 699 65.34 9.17 69.39
N ASN A 700 64.09 8.79 69.71
CA ASN A 700 63.68 8.51 71.08
C ASN A 700 64.49 7.37 71.72
N LYS A 701 64.87 6.35 70.94
CA LYS A 701 65.75 5.27 71.41
C LYS A 701 67.15 5.78 71.75
N LEU A 702 67.76 6.57 70.86
CA LEU A 702 69.09 7.17 71.07
C LEU A 702 69.12 8.13 72.27
N VAL A 703 68.09 8.97 72.44
CA VAL A 703 67.99 9.88 73.61
C VAL A 703 67.93 9.09 74.92
N ASN A 704 67.20 7.96 74.94
CA ASN A 704 67.15 7.06 76.11
C ASN A 704 68.45 6.29 76.37
N GLU A 705 69.30 6.11 75.36
CA GLU A 705 70.63 5.50 75.50
C GLU A 705 71.69 6.50 75.98
N VAL A 706 71.57 7.79 75.65
CA VAL A 706 72.44 8.89 76.13
C VAL A 706 72.04 9.38 77.54
N SER A 707 70.83 9.06 78.00
CA SER A 707 70.32 9.43 79.34
C SER A 707 70.63 8.38 80.42
N LYS A 708 71.52 7.42 80.14
CA LYS A 708 72.02 6.37 81.04
C LYS A 708 73.53 6.47 81.19
#